data_AF-A0A9N7MKP0-F1
#
_entry.id   AF-A0A9N7MKP0-F1
#
_cell.length_a   1.000
_cell.length_b   1.000
_cell.length_c   1.000
_cell.angle_alpha   90.00
_cell.angle_beta   90.00
_cell.angle_gamma   90.00
#
_symmetry.space_group_name_H-M   'P 1'
#
loop_
_entity.id
_entity.type
_entity.pdbx_description
1 polymer ?
#
loop_
_entity_poly.entity_id
_entity_poly.type
_entity_poly.pdbx_seq_one_letter_code
_entity_poly.pdbx_strand_id
1 'polypeptide(L)'
;MENNYPFFIFSTLLIIILSSTINSKTSLAATTDGNALVQFKTSITSDPYRILATNWSTHTSSSSVCQWIGVSCGTKHNNRVTGLNISGFGLRGTLSPHLGNLTFLRYLDISYNNFTGPIPRELSRLRRLRSMDMGFNSFGGQIPTWFGELTQLEIMRLTNNTFTGSIPQELSLLQRLRLIDMEANSLTGHVPVWFGALPQLERLNLRNNKLNGKIPEEIGNCSSLQILYLSLNQLTGSIPYIIFNMSSIREIRVSTNYLSGTLPSDMCNNLPNLTLFAVSSNQLEGSIPSNIGNCTNLEVLSLAYNRFNGEIPSEIARLSMLRLLYLGTNEFTGTLPQELNKLAFLETFYVAVNQLSGSISPWIFNISTLKVLDLTLNHFSGSLPLSPELSLSNLKELYLSINELNGEIPISITNASNLNILELSNNSFSGTIPNLGSLRLLRTLLIWDNSLSGLGFLSSLANCQFLEDLEISSNPLNGILPHSIGNLSKSLTRFQASGCNISGVIPSTIGKLIGLQYLDLGENQITGVIPPTLGKLNRLQVLYLYANQLHGFIPQDICGMSNIGELYLDENNLTGPIPKCFGELKSLRNVYLGSNKLNSSIPLNFWNLKDLLLLDLPSNRLSGQLPYEIAGLRQLHQLDLSYNQFSGDIPRSIDGCESLTYLNLSDNKFERSIPPSLGNIRALRALDLSNNSLSGLIPESLEGLKFLQYFDVSYNKLEGTIPTGGPFINITAQSFLHNSALCGDQRFQVPPCIGNNLNNSRLKKVGRLVKYIVPPFISVIILTAIILFILVRTRKQKRGLASNDDVSLGVTWRRISYIELVRGTDAFSETNLLGNGSFGSVFKGVLSDGLNVAVKVFNSQLERATRSFDTECEILSSIRHRNLVQIIGCCSNKEFKALVLGFMPNGSLEKWLHMENCGLDSISRLQIAIDVALALEYLHHGHTFPVVHCDIKPSNVLLDEDMVAHLCDFGIAKLFDDGENIVLTKTLGTIGYAAPEYGSGGRVSTSADVYSYGILLLEMFTSKKPTDDIFNEEMSMKEWVLEALRENAVAKIVGTDLLASDDQHFHAREECVSSIFGLAMRCLAVMPDERINMMETAATLQRIKAKFVADTTSRHQYALSVISRQ
;
A
#
# COMPACT_ATOMS: atom_id res chain seq x y z
N MET A 1 -70.35 -85.86 29.43
CA MET A 1 -71.17 -85.30 30.53
C MET A 1 -71.34 -83.82 30.18
N GLU A 2 -72.36 -83.51 29.39
CA GLU A 2 -73.60 -82.78 29.80
C GLU A 2 -73.35 -81.24 29.90
N ASN A 3 -74.16 -80.27 29.46
CA ASN A 3 -75.39 -80.12 28.64
C ASN A 3 -75.52 -78.59 28.29
N ASN A 4 -76.19 -78.05 27.24
CA ASN A 4 -76.94 -78.59 26.09
C ASN A 4 -77.05 -77.58 24.89
N TYR A 5 -77.82 -77.96 23.85
CA TYR A 5 -78.38 -77.23 22.68
C TYR A 5 -79.47 -76.15 23.06
N PRO A 6 -80.16 -75.37 22.15
CA PRO A 6 -79.74 -74.65 20.91
C PRO A 6 -80.64 -73.43 20.44
N PHE A 7 -80.58 -73.08 19.13
CA PHE A 7 -81.65 -72.61 18.19
C PHE A 7 -81.89 -71.11 17.83
N PHE A 8 -81.64 -70.83 16.52
CA PHE A 8 -82.47 -70.16 15.50
C PHE A 8 -83.28 -68.85 15.74
N ILE A 9 -82.93 -67.85 14.90
CA ILE A 9 -83.81 -67.00 14.05
C ILE A 9 -85.24 -66.71 14.56
N PHE A 10 -85.47 -65.48 15.04
CA PHE A 10 -86.69 -64.72 14.72
C PHE A 10 -86.42 -63.20 14.66
N SER A 11 -86.33 -62.76 13.41
CA SER A 11 -86.69 -61.46 12.83
C SER A 11 -87.37 -60.35 13.68
N THR A 12 -86.90 -59.12 13.47
CA THR A 12 -87.73 -57.91 13.23
C THR A 12 -88.77 -57.48 14.28
N LEU A 13 -88.37 -56.98 15.45
CA LEU A 13 -89.09 -55.85 16.09
C LEU A 13 -88.30 -54.99 17.11
N LEU A 14 -87.02 -54.68 16.89
CA LEU A 14 -86.38 -53.55 17.60
C LEU A 14 -85.58 -52.62 16.68
N ILE A 15 -86.05 -52.47 15.44
CA ILE A 15 -85.44 -51.63 14.38
C ILE A 15 -86.19 -50.28 14.21
N ILE A 16 -87.27 -50.02 14.96
CA ILE A 16 -88.20 -48.89 14.70
C ILE A 16 -88.26 -47.81 15.80
N ILE A 17 -87.74 -48.02 17.03
CA ILE A 17 -87.80 -47.01 18.11
C ILE A 17 -86.43 -46.69 18.74
N LEU A 18 -85.37 -46.70 17.94
CA LEU A 18 -84.07 -46.06 18.27
C LEU A 18 -83.50 -45.25 17.09
N SER A 19 -84.36 -44.87 16.16
CA SER A 19 -84.09 -44.03 14.97
C SER A 19 -84.06 -42.52 15.30
N SER A 20 -83.43 -42.12 16.40
CA SER A 20 -83.37 -40.71 16.82
C SER A 20 -82.08 -40.25 17.54
N THR A 21 -81.05 -41.09 17.71
CA THR A 21 -79.84 -40.73 18.49
C THR A 21 -78.49 -41.07 17.85
N ILE A 22 -78.38 -41.09 16.52
CA ILE A 22 -77.06 -41.11 15.84
C ILE A 22 -77.02 -40.07 14.70
N ASN A 23 -76.86 -38.78 15.06
CA ASN A 23 -76.24 -37.79 14.17
C ASN A 23 -75.81 -36.51 14.92
N SER A 24 -74.70 -36.57 15.65
CA SER A 24 -74.11 -35.40 16.31
C SER A 24 -72.60 -35.54 16.51
N LYS A 25 -71.81 -35.47 15.43
CA LYS A 25 -70.33 -35.45 15.51
C LYS A 25 -69.60 -34.71 14.37
N THR A 26 -70.28 -33.77 13.69
CA THR A 26 -69.73 -33.01 12.55
C THR A 26 -69.39 -31.53 12.84
N SER A 27 -69.61 -31.00 14.05
CA SER A 27 -69.45 -29.55 14.34
C SER A 27 -68.23 -29.12 15.18
N LEU A 28 -67.46 -30.03 15.80
CA LEU A 28 -66.36 -29.60 16.70
C LEU A 28 -65.05 -29.27 15.97
N ALA A 29 -64.68 -30.02 14.93
CA ALA A 29 -63.34 -29.94 14.32
C ALA A 29 -63.07 -28.63 13.53
N ALA A 30 -64.11 -27.88 13.16
CA ALA A 30 -63.99 -26.61 12.45
C ALA A 30 -63.57 -25.43 13.38
N THR A 31 -63.62 -25.62 14.70
CA THR A 31 -63.39 -24.54 15.68
C THR A 31 -61.93 -24.39 16.14
N THR A 32 -61.12 -25.45 16.08
CA THR A 32 -59.76 -25.41 16.64
C THR A 32 -58.74 -24.69 15.77
N ASP A 33 -58.77 -24.90 14.45
CA ASP A 33 -57.81 -24.27 13.53
C ASP A 33 -58.06 -22.76 13.40
N GLY A 34 -59.33 -22.36 13.34
CA GLY A 34 -59.72 -20.95 13.31
C GLY A 34 -59.30 -20.20 14.57
N ASN A 35 -59.51 -20.80 15.75
CA ASN A 35 -59.03 -20.22 17.01
C ASN A 35 -57.50 -20.07 17.04
N ALA A 36 -56.75 -21.05 16.51
CA ALA A 36 -55.29 -20.96 16.42
C ALA A 36 -54.83 -19.79 15.51
N LEU A 37 -55.48 -19.60 14.37
CA LEU A 37 -55.18 -18.50 13.44
C LEU A 37 -55.60 -17.12 14.00
N VAL A 38 -56.74 -17.03 14.72
CA VAL A 38 -57.14 -15.79 15.42
C VAL A 38 -56.15 -15.44 16.53
N GLN A 39 -55.71 -16.41 17.33
CA GLN A 39 -54.68 -16.20 18.34
C GLN A 39 -53.32 -15.82 17.73
N PHE A 40 -52.98 -16.35 16.55
CA PHE A 40 -51.82 -15.88 15.79
C PHE A 40 -51.98 -14.42 15.33
N LYS A 41 -53.15 -14.03 14.80
CA LYS A 41 -53.43 -12.62 14.44
C LYS A 41 -53.24 -11.67 15.64
N THR A 42 -53.51 -12.10 16.88
CA THR A 42 -53.27 -11.26 18.07
C THR A 42 -51.80 -11.07 18.45
N SER A 43 -50.86 -11.91 17.99
CA SER A 43 -49.42 -11.69 18.22
C SER A 43 -48.75 -10.80 17.16
N ILE A 44 -49.54 -10.31 16.19
CA ILE A 44 -49.11 -9.35 15.17
C ILE A 44 -49.26 -7.94 15.71
N THR A 45 -48.13 -7.25 15.85
CA THR A 45 -48.04 -5.86 16.32
C THR A 45 -48.20 -4.82 15.20
N SER A 46 -47.94 -5.21 13.95
CA SER A 46 -48.16 -4.39 12.77
C SER A 46 -48.53 -5.23 11.56
N ASP A 47 -49.60 -4.83 10.88
CA ASP A 47 -50.10 -5.36 9.60
C ASP A 47 -50.27 -4.17 8.65
N PRO A 48 -49.20 -3.71 7.97
CA PRO A 48 -49.17 -2.43 7.28
C PRO A 48 -50.14 -2.38 6.09
N TYR A 49 -50.32 -3.51 5.40
CA TYR A 49 -51.26 -3.66 4.29
C TYR A 49 -52.68 -4.05 4.75
N ARG A 50 -52.90 -4.19 6.07
CA ARG A 50 -54.19 -4.55 6.70
C ARG A 50 -54.80 -5.86 6.17
N ILE A 51 -53.96 -6.79 5.69
CA ILE A 51 -54.41 -8.03 5.05
C ILE A 51 -55.09 -8.93 6.08
N LEU A 52 -54.43 -9.19 7.21
CA LEU A 52 -55.00 -9.98 8.30
C LEU A 52 -56.14 -9.23 8.97
N ALA A 53 -55.98 -7.91 9.17
CA ALA A 53 -56.99 -7.05 9.78
C ALA A 53 -58.35 -7.14 9.06
N THR A 54 -58.37 -7.02 7.73
CA THR A 54 -59.59 -7.00 6.91
C THR A 54 -60.12 -8.37 6.53
N ASN A 55 -59.25 -9.33 6.22
CA ASN A 55 -59.67 -10.61 5.64
C ASN A 55 -59.93 -11.70 6.70
N TRP A 56 -59.10 -11.79 7.75
CA TRP A 56 -59.25 -12.80 8.80
C TRP A 56 -60.27 -12.31 9.85
N SER A 57 -61.55 -12.31 9.50
CA SER A 57 -62.66 -11.82 10.31
C SER A 57 -63.57 -12.96 10.77
N THR A 58 -64.00 -12.91 12.03
CA THR A 58 -64.95 -13.87 12.63
C THR A 58 -66.41 -13.38 12.61
N HIS A 59 -66.68 -12.23 11.98
CA HIS A 59 -67.99 -11.57 12.05
C HIS A 59 -69.07 -12.12 11.10
N THR A 60 -68.72 -13.03 10.18
CA THR A 60 -69.69 -13.74 9.34
C THR A 60 -69.69 -15.22 9.66
N SER A 61 -70.80 -15.71 10.23
CA SER A 61 -71.03 -17.12 10.59
C SER A 61 -71.13 -18.09 9.39
N SER A 62 -70.75 -17.63 8.20
CA SER A 62 -70.74 -18.37 6.93
C SER A 62 -69.36 -18.41 6.24
N SER A 63 -68.36 -17.66 6.71
CA SER A 63 -67.02 -17.70 6.10
C SER A 63 -66.17 -18.81 6.71
N SER A 64 -65.64 -19.68 5.85
CA SER A 64 -64.71 -20.73 6.27
C SER A 64 -63.30 -20.15 6.35
N VAL A 65 -62.50 -20.54 7.35
CA VAL A 65 -61.09 -20.14 7.44
C VAL A 65 -60.26 -20.55 6.22
N CYS A 66 -60.76 -21.51 5.44
CA CYS A 66 -60.18 -21.93 4.16
C CYS A 66 -60.36 -20.92 3.01
N GLN A 67 -61.11 -19.84 3.24
CA GLN A 67 -61.25 -18.70 2.33
C GLN A 67 -60.35 -17.52 2.73
N TRP A 68 -59.62 -17.64 3.85
CA TRP A 68 -58.74 -16.58 4.31
C TRP A 68 -57.48 -16.52 3.44
N ILE A 69 -57.05 -15.31 3.10
CA ILE A 69 -55.83 -15.04 2.34
C ILE A 69 -54.65 -15.67 3.08
N GLY A 70 -53.92 -16.51 2.35
CA GLY A 70 -52.78 -17.28 2.86
C GLY A 70 -53.13 -18.63 3.49
N VAL A 71 -54.40 -18.97 3.70
CA VAL A 71 -54.81 -20.25 4.31
C VAL A 71 -55.22 -21.26 3.24
N SER A 72 -54.76 -22.50 3.36
CA SER A 72 -55.11 -23.61 2.47
C SER A 72 -55.56 -24.83 3.26
N CYS A 73 -56.66 -25.47 2.85
CA CYS A 73 -57.28 -26.59 3.57
C CYS A 73 -57.35 -27.89 2.77
N GLY A 74 -57.30 -29.02 3.48
CA GLY A 74 -57.41 -30.35 2.90
C GLY A 74 -58.86 -30.82 2.77
N THR A 75 -59.38 -30.87 1.54
CA THR A 75 -60.74 -31.38 1.24
C THR A 75 -60.96 -32.83 1.71
N LYS A 76 -59.92 -33.67 1.63
CA LYS A 76 -59.93 -35.06 2.12
C LYS A 76 -59.86 -35.20 3.66
N HIS A 77 -59.75 -34.09 4.41
CA HIS A 77 -59.55 -34.07 5.86
C HIS A 77 -60.51 -33.07 6.54
N ASN A 78 -61.80 -33.09 6.18
CA ASN A 78 -62.85 -32.24 6.75
C ASN A 78 -62.47 -30.74 6.78
N ASN A 79 -61.81 -30.25 5.73
CA ASN A 79 -61.36 -28.86 5.59
C ASN A 79 -60.42 -28.36 6.71
N ARG A 80 -59.64 -29.25 7.35
CA ARG A 80 -58.54 -28.85 8.25
C ARG A 80 -57.45 -28.08 7.49
N VAL A 81 -56.80 -27.14 8.17
CA VAL A 81 -55.73 -26.30 7.59
C VAL A 81 -54.50 -27.17 7.30
N THR A 82 -54.05 -27.14 6.04
CA THR A 82 -52.90 -27.89 5.53
C THR A 82 -51.78 -27.00 4.99
N GLY A 83 -52.05 -25.72 4.72
CA GLY A 83 -51.04 -24.74 4.33
C GLY A 83 -51.32 -23.37 4.95
N LEU A 84 -50.26 -22.68 5.37
CA LEU A 84 -50.27 -21.29 5.77
C LEU A 84 -49.12 -20.59 5.04
N ASN A 85 -49.46 -19.68 4.14
CA ASN A 85 -48.53 -18.83 3.42
C ASN A 85 -48.91 -17.36 3.62
N ILE A 86 -48.09 -16.64 4.38
CA ILE A 86 -48.25 -15.21 4.68
C ILE A 86 -46.97 -14.44 4.32
N SER A 87 -46.22 -14.93 3.33
CA SER A 87 -44.96 -14.31 2.95
C SER A 87 -45.15 -12.97 2.25
N GLY A 88 -44.23 -12.03 2.49
CA GLY A 88 -44.27 -10.68 1.91
C GLY A 88 -45.36 -9.75 2.47
N PHE A 89 -46.06 -10.13 3.55
CA PHE A 89 -47.16 -9.32 4.11
C PHE A 89 -46.67 -8.15 4.99
N GLY A 90 -45.35 -7.98 5.18
CA GLY A 90 -44.76 -6.90 5.99
C GLY A 90 -45.14 -6.97 7.48
N LEU A 91 -45.50 -8.15 7.98
CA LEU A 91 -46.00 -8.35 9.33
C LEU A 91 -44.88 -8.18 10.36
N ARG A 92 -45.15 -7.47 11.46
CA ARG A 92 -44.22 -7.31 12.58
C ARG A 92 -44.80 -7.90 13.87
N GLY A 93 -43.99 -8.62 14.64
CA GLY A 93 -44.39 -9.16 15.94
C GLY A 93 -43.55 -10.39 16.31
N THR A 94 -44.15 -11.30 17.07
CA THR A 94 -43.58 -12.61 17.40
C THR A 94 -44.44 -13.73 16.86
N LEU A 95 -43.85 -14.89 16.60
CA LEU A 95 -44.58 -16.07 16.14
C LEU A 95 -45.41 -16.67 17.29
N SER A 96 -46.72 -16.84 17.12
CA SER A 96 -47.59 -17.32 18.21
C SER A 96 -47.43 -18.82 18.46
N PRO A 97 -47.30 -19.27 19.73
CA PRO A 97 -47.28 -20.70 20.07
C PRO A 97 -48.57 -21.43 19.64
N HIS A 98 -49.67 -20.71 19.47
CA HIS A 98 -50.95 -21.27 19.05
C HIS A 98 -50.92 -21.89 17.64
N LEU A 99 -49.96 -21.49 16.78
CA LEU A 99 -49.76 -22.16 15.49
C LEU A 99 -49.45 -23.65 15.62
N GLY A 100 -48.88 -24.10 16.74
CA GLY A 100 -48.68 -25.53 17.05
C GLY A 100 -49.97 -26.36 17.10
N ASN A 101 -51.14 -25.72 17.21
CA ASN A 101 -52.44 -26.41 17.18
C ASN A 101 -52.95 -26.71 15.76
N LEU A 102 -52.29 -26.21 14.70
CA LEU A 102 -52.62 -26.51 13.30
C LEU A 102 -52.08 -27.89 12.89
N THR A 103 -52.51 -28.96 13.58
CA THR A 103 -51.90 -30.31 13.51
C THR A 103 -51.95 -31.00 12.14
N PHE A 104 -52.64 -30.42 11.14
CA PHE A 104 -52.70 -30.91 9.76
C PHE A 104 -51.79 -30.15 8.79
N LEU A 105 -51.09 -29.11 9.25
CA LEU A 105 -50.21 -28.26 8.45
C LEU A 105 -49.08 -29.08 7.80
N ARG A 106 -48.88 -28.83 6.51
CA ARG A 106 -47.83 -29.44 5.65
C ARG A 106 -46.91 -28.39 5.05
N TYR A 107 -47.41 -27.19 4.81
CA TYR A 107 -46.67 -26.05 4.29
C TYR A 107 -46.83 -24.87 5.25
N LEU A 108 -45.71 -24.36 5.75
CA LEU A 108 -45.64 -23.11 6.51
C LEU A 108 -44.64 -22.18 5.83
N ASP A 109 -45.10 -21.02 5.41
CA ASP A 109 -44.29 -19.97 4.81
C ASP A 109 -44.68 -18.64 5.43
N ILE A 110 -43.73 -18.08 6.19
CA ILE A 110 -43.84 -16.79 6.87
C ILE A 110 -42.71 -15.85 6.43
N SER A 111 -42.06 -16.17 5.30
CA SER A 111 -40.86 -15.49 4.83
C SER A 111 -41.11 -14.04 4.39
N TYR A 112 -40.06 -13.22 4.25
CA TYR A 112 -40.17 -11.81 3.85
C TYR A 112 -41.16 -11.01 4.73
N ASN A 113 -40.97 -11.10 6.04
CA ASN A 113 -41.72 -10.37 7.05
C ASN A 113 -40.73 -9.75 8.06
N ASN A 114 -41.25 -9.17 9.14
CA ASN A 114 -40.45 -8.53 10.18
C ASN A 114 -40.69 -9.19 11.55
N PHE A 115 -40.84 -10.52 11.58
CA PHE A 115 -40.98 -11.29 12.81
C PHE A 115 -39.68 -11.28 13.62
N THR A 116 -39.83 -11.32 14.95
CA THR A 116 -38.73 -11.20 15.93
C THR A 116 -38.85 -12.25 17.03
N GLY A 117 -37.77 -12.44 17.78
CA GLY A 117 -37.74 -13.32 18.96
C GLY A 117 -37.46 -14.79 18.63
N PRO A 118 -37.61 -15.70 19.62
CA PRO A 118 -37.40 -17.13 19.44
C PRO A 118 -38.62 -17.81 18.79
N ILE A 119 -38.39 -18.97 18.17
CA ILE A 119 -39.46 -19.81 17.60
C ILE A 119 -40.12 -20.64 18.73
N PRO A 120 -41.47 -20.65 18.88
CA PRO A 120 -42.14 -21.33 19.99
C PRO A 120 -42.03 -22.85 19.93
N ARG A 121 -41.81 -23.49 21.09
CA ARG A 121 -41.66 -24.96 21.19
C ARG A 121 -42.91 -25.72 20.75
N GLU A 122 -44.09 -25.12 20.88
CA GLU A 122 -45.38 -25.71 20.51
C GLU A 122 -45.46 -26.12 19.03
N LEU A 123 -44.63 -25.51 18.16
CA LEU A 123 -44.56 -25.90 16.75
C LEU A 123 -44.00 -27.32 16.55
N SER A 124 -43.36 -27.94 17.55
CA SER A 124 -42.99 -29.37 17.53
C SER A 124 -44.20 -30.31 17.38
N ARG A 125 -45.43 -29.82 17.62
CA ARG A 125 -46.69 -30.55 17.39
C ARG A 125 -47.03 -30.72 15.91
N LEU A 126 -46.39 -29.97 15.01
CA LEU A 126 -46.66 -29.97 13.56
C LEU A 126 -46.04 -31.18 12.84
N ARG A 127 -46.29 -32.40 13.31
CA ARG A 127 -45.70 -33.68 12.83
C ARG A 127 -46.02 -34.04 11.37
N ARG A 128 -46.77 -33.21 10.65
CA ARG A 128 -47.11 -33.38 9.22
C ARG A 128 -46.43 -32.35 8.32
N LEU A 129 -45.65 -31.44 8.89
CA LEU A 129 -44.96 -30.38 8.16
C LEU A 129 -43.91 -30.97 7.21
N ARG A 130 -43.95 -30.53 5.96
CA ARG A 130 -43.06 -30.94 4.86
C ARG A 130 -42.23 -29.78 4.36
N SER A 131 -42.78 -28.57 4.33
CA SER A 131 -42.05 -27.36 3.98
C SER A 131 -42.21 -26.33 5.07
N MET A 132 -41.09 -25.76 5.51
CA MET A 132 -41.01 -24.68 6.47
C MET A 132 -40.08 -23.60 5.92
N ASP A 133 -40.64 -22.43 5.61
CA ASP A 133 -39.91 -21.25 5.19
C ASP A 133 -40.13 -20.11 6.20
N MET A 134 -39.06 -19.69 6.84
CA MET A 134 -39.01 -18.61 7.82
C MET A 134 -37.96 -17.56 7.44
N GLY A 135 -37.49 -17.57 6.19
CA GLY A 135 -36.41 -16.70 5.74
C GLY A 135 -36.80 -15.22 5.69
N PHE A 136 -35.81 -14.32 5.57
CA PHE A 136 -35.99 -12.87 5.46
C PHE A 136 -36.89 -12.31 6.56
N ASN A 137 -36.41 -12.47 7.79
CA ASN A 137 -37.07 -12.05 9.04
C ASN A 137 -35.99 -11.60 10.05
N SER A 138 -36.36 -11.42 11.32
CA SER A 138 -35.45 -11.09 12.42
C SER A 138 -35.57 -12.07 13.58
N PHE A 139 -35.80 -13.36 13.28
CA PHE A 139 -35.73 -14.42 14.29
C PHE A 139 -34.31 -14.55 14.82
N GLY A 140 -34.15 -14.85 16.11
CA GLY A 140 -32.86 -14.88 16.78
C GLY A 140 -32.76 -15.92 17.90
N GLY A 141 -31.60 -15.97 18.54
CA GLY A 141 -31.24 -17.05 19.46
C GLY A 141 -30.68 -18.27 18.70
N GLN A 142 -30.70 -19.45 19.33
CA GLN A 142 -30.21 -20.68 18.71
C GLN A 142 -31.29 -21.35 17.83
N ILE A 143 -30.86 -22.10 16.82
CA ILE A 143 -31.77 -22.99 16.07
C ILE A 143 -32.34 -24.02 17.07
N PRO A 144 -33.67 -24.16 17.21
CA PRO A 144 -34.21 -25.02 18.26
C PRO A 144 -34.01 -26.51 17.98
N THR A 145 -33.46 -27.25 18.96
CA THR A 145 -33.22 -28.70 18.88
C THR A 145 -34.48 -29.52 18.57
N TRP A 146 -35.65 -29.06 19.06
CA TRP A 146 -36.94 -29.70 18.77
C TRP A 146 -37.35 -29.66 17.30
N PHE A 147 -36.64 -28.95 16.41
CA PHE A 147 -36.83 -29.11 14.96
C PHE A 147 -36.63 -30.57 14.50
N GLY A 148 -35.75 -31.34 15.16
CA GLY A 148 -35.58 -32.78 14.91
C GLY A 148 -36.84 -33.62 15.13
N GLU A 149 -37.85 -33.08 15.85
CA GLU A 149 -39.13 -33.74 16.08
C GLU A 149 -40.06 -33.73 14.85
N LEU A 150 -39.75 -32.95 13.82
CA LEU A 150 -40.54 -32.72 12.60
C LEU A 150 -40.20 -33.71 11.47
N THR A 151 -40.17 -35.01 11.76
CA THR A 151 -39.65 -36.11 10.89
C THR A 151 -40.33 -36.29 9.51
N GLN A 152 -41.27 -35.43 9.12
CA GLN A 152 -41.86 -35.39 7.77
C GLN A 152 -41.29 -34.25 6.91
N LEU A 153 -40.37 -33.43 7.45
CA LEU A 153 -39.85 -32.24 6.79
C LEU A 153 -38.94 -32.59 5.60
N GLU A 154 -39.23 -31.97 4.46
CA GLU A 154 -38.56 -32.10 3.16
C GLU A 154 -37.77 -30.81 2.83
N ILE A 155 -38.27 -29.64 3.25
CA ILE A 155 -37.68 -28.32 2.97
C ILE A 155 -37.62 -27.51 4.28
N MET A 156 -36.43 -27.02 4.62
CA MET A 156 -36.18 -26.07 5.72
C MET A 156 -35.43 -24.84 5.18
N ARG A 157 -36.03 -23.65 5.31
CA ARG A 157 -35.35 -22.37 5.05
C ARG A 157 -35.44 -21.43 6.24
N LEU A 158 -34.27 -20.97 6.68
CA LEU A 158 -34.03 -20.01 7.77
C LEU A 158 -33.19 -18.80 7.29
N THR A 159 -32.99 -18.69 5.97
CA THR A 159 -32.15 -17.70 5.28
C THR A 159 -32.38 -16.27 5.76
N ASN A 160 -31.35 -15.46 5.92
CA ASN A 160 -31.43 -14.03 6.26
C ASN A 160 -32.26 -13.77 7.54
N ASN A 161 -31.67 -14.18 8.67
CA ASN A 161 -32.18 -14.01 10.04
C ASN A 161 -31.00 -13.72 10.99
N THR A 162 -31.25 -13.72 12.30
CA THR A 162 -30.23 -13.49 13.34
C THR A 162 -29.95 -14.73 14.20
N PHE A 163 -30.06 -15.94 13.63
CA PHE A 163 -29.75 -17.17 14.37
C PHE A 163 -28.26 -17.27 14.73
N THR A 164 -27.99 -17.87 15.88
CA THR A 164 -26.66 -17.96 16.53
C THR A 164 -26.40 -19.37 17.07
N GLY A 165 -25.19 -19.63 17.57
CA GLY A 165 -24.80 -20.95 18.07
C GLY A 165 -24.55 -21.96 16.94
N SER A 166 -24.45 -23.24 17.30
CA SER A 166 -24.17 -24.33 16.36
C SER A 166 -25.42 -24.90 15.71
N ILE A 167 -25.25 -25.51 14.52
CA ILE A 167 -26.31 -26.28 13.87
C ILE A 167 -26.58 -27.55 14.73
N PRO A 168 -27.81 -27.76 15.25
CA PRO A 168 -28.08 -28.79 16.25
C PRO A 168 -28.07 -30.22 15.68
N GLN A 169 -27.54 -31.15 16.46
CA GLN A 169 -27.40 -32.57 16.08
C GLN A 169 -28.74 -33.26 15.82
N GLU A 170 -29.80 -32.83 16.51
CA GLU A 170 -31.15 -33.40 16.41
C GLU A 170 -31.76 -33.29 15.00
N LEU A 171 -31.25 -32.39 14.16
CA LEU A 171 -31.65 -32.30 12.75
C LEU A 171 -31.26 -33.55 11.94
N SER A 172 -30.31 -34.38 12.41
CA SER A 172 -29.98 -35.66 11.77
C SER A 172 -31.15 -36.66 11.76
N LEU A 173 -32.18 -36.44 12.58
CA LEU A 173 -33.41 -37.24 12.61
C LEU A 173 -34.34 -36.96 11.42
N LEU A 174 -34.10 -35.89 10.66
CA LEU A 174 -34.97 -35.41 9.58
C LEU A 174 -34.64 -36.09 8.24
N GLN A 175 -34.79 -37.41 8.22
CA GLN A 175 -34.42 -38.34 7.13
C GLN A 175 -35.17 -38.15 5.78
N ARG A 176 -35.95 -37.08 5.63
CA ARG A 176 -36.62 -36.68 4.38
C ARG A 176 -36.17 -35.32 3.85
N LEU A 177 -35.24 -34.65 4.51
CA LEU A 177 -34.75 -33.35 4.06
C LEU A 177 -34.11 -33.46 2.68
N ARG A 178 -34.60 -32.61 1.78
CA ARG A 178 -34.11 -32.39 0.41
C ARG A 178 -33.43 -31.04 0.26
N LEU A 179 -33.89 -30.03 1.01
CA LEU A 179 -33.32 -28.69 0.98
C LEU A 179 -33.15 -28.14 2.39
N ILE A 180 -31.92 -27.71 2.68
CA ILE A 180 -31.56 -26.95 3.89
C ILE A 180 -30.93 -25.64 3.43
N ASP A 181 -31.55 -24.52 3.81
CA ASP A 181 -31.02 -23.18 3.54
C ASP A 181 -30.98 -22.36 4.84
N MET A 182 -29.78 -22.01 5.27
CA MET A 182 -29.48 -21.23 6.48
C MET A 182 -28.55 -20.05 6.18
N GLU A 183 -28.49 -19.61 4.92
CA GLU A 183 -27.61 -18.52 4.49
C GLU A 183 -27.89 -17.21 5.25
N ALA A 184 -26.87 -16.36 5.42
CA ALA A 184 -26.99 -15.04 6.04
C ALA A 184 -27.56 -15.10 7.47
N ASN A 185 -26.81 -15.73 8.36
CA ASN A 185 -27.09 -15.79 9.80
C ASN A 185 -25.78 -15.57 10.59
N SER A 186 -25.80 -15.76 11.91
CA SER A 186 -24.60 -15.74 12.78
C SER A 186 -24.33 -17.12 13.39
N LEU A 187 -24.55 -18.19 12.63
CA LEU A 187 -24.25 -19.57 13.04
C LEU A 187 -22.76 -19.76 13.19
N THR A 188 -22.36 -20.60 14.15
CA THR A 188 -20.98 -20.79 14.63
C THR A 188 -20.64 -22.26 14.81
N GLY A 189 -19.36 -22.59 14.99
CA GLY A 189 -18.92 -23.98 15.14
C GLY A 189 -18.82 -24.71 13.81
N HIS A 190 -18.73 -26.03 13.87
CA HIS A 190 -18.38 -26.86 12.73
C HIS A 190 -19.56 -27.16 11.81
N VAL A 191 -19.29 -27.40 10.52
CA VAL A 191 -20.24 -28.05 9.60
C VAL A 191 -20.45 -29.50 10.08
N PRO A 192 -21.66 -29.91 10.48
CA PRO A 192 -21.83 -31.23 11.08
C PRO A 192 -21.70 -32.41 10.10
N VAL A 193 -21.00 -33.46 10.53
CA VAL A 193 -20.78 -34.70 9.77
C VAL A 193 -22.07 -35.38 9.31
N TRP A 194 -23.16 -35.22 10.05
CA TRP A 194 -24.43 -35.91 9.77
C TRP A 194 -25.17 -35.41 8.53
N PHE A 195 -24.77 -34.29 7.91
CA PHE A 195 -25.27 -33.94 6.58
C PHE A 195 -25.00 -35.06 5.56
N GLY A 196 -23.86 -35.76 5.72
CA GLY A 196 -23.51 -36.96 4.95
C GLY A 196 -24.49 -38.13 5.09
N ALA A 197 -25.28 -38.17 6.17
CA ALA A 197 -26.20 -39.25 6.51
C ALA A 197 -27.66 -38.95 6.15
N LEU A 198 -27.94 -37.88 5.38
CA LEU A 198 -29.28 -37.53 4.92
C LEU A 198 -29.53 -38.08 3.49
N PRO A 199 -30.33 -39.15 3.32
CA PRO A 199 -30.38 -39.93 2.08
C PRO A 199 -31.14 -39.27 0.93
N GLN A 200 -31.66 -38.06 1.12
CA GLN A 200 -32.45 -37.32 0.14
C GLN A 200 -31.99 -35.87 -0.04
N LEU A 201 -30.91 -35.43 0.63
CA LEU A 201 -30.49 -34.03 0.61
C LEU A 201 -29.92 -33.65 -0.76
N GLU A 202 -30.58 -32.74 -1.45
CA GLU A 202 -30.24 -32.25 -2.79
C GLU A 202 -29.54 -30.88 -2.73
N ARG A 203 -29.86 -30.04 -1.74
CA ARG A 203 -29.26 -28.71 -1.58
C ARG A 203 -28.95 -28.39 -0.12
N LEU A 204 -27.69 -28.01 0.12
CA LEU A 204 -27.21 -27.46 1.38
C LEU A 204 -26.63 -26.06 1.14
N ASN A 205 -27.24 -25.05 1.75
CA ASN A 205 -26.76 -23.67 1.72
C ASN A 205 -26.53 -23.14 3.15
N LEU A 206 -25.27 -22.93 3.50
CA LEU A 206 -24.81 -22.38 4.79
C LEU A 206 -23.98 -21.10 4.61
N ARG A 207 -24.07 -20.47 3.42
CA ARG A 207 -23.28 -19.30 3.04
C ARG A 207 -23.46 -18.12 4.00
N ASN A 208 -22.45 -17.28 4.16
CA ASN A 208 -22.53 -16.04 4.96
C ASN A 208 -22.94 -16.31 6.42
N ASN A 209 -22.06 -17.02 7.13
CA ASN A 209 -22.17 -17.37 8.54
C ASN A 209 -20.78 -17.27 9.20
N LYS A 210 -20.62 -17.78 10.43
CA LYS A 210 -19.36 -17.83 11.18
C LYS A 210 -18.96 -19.29 11.49
N LEU A 211 -19.27 -20.21 10.57
CA LEU A 211 -18.90 -21.63 10.71
C LEU A 211 -17.38 -21.78 10.54
N ASN A 212 -16.77 -22.66 11.33
CA ASN A 212 -15.33 -22.84 11.41
C ASN A 212 -14.90 -24.32 11.40
N GLY A 213 -13.59 -24.56 11.43
CA GLY A 213 -13.02 -25.90 11.32
C GLY A 213 -13.12 -26.47 9.90
N LYS A 214 -12.97 -27.79 9.76
CA LYS A 214 -12.92 -28.45 8.44
C LYS A 214 -14.29 -28.68 7.83
N ILE A 215 -14.34 -28.77 6.50
CA ILE A 215 -15.46 -29.41 5.79
C ILE A 215 -15.37 -30.92 6.11
N PRO A 216 -16.44 -31.56 6.61
CA PRO A 216 -16.41 -32.99 6.97
C PRO A 216 -16.36 -33.88 5.73
N GLU A 217 -15.56 -34.95 5.77
CA GLU A 217 -15.44 -35.92 4.65
C GLU A 217 -16.76 -36.67 4.44
N GLU A 218 -17.53 -36.90 5.51
CA GLU A 218 -18.81 -37.59 5.47
C GLU A 218 -19.82 -36.94 4.53
N ILE A 219 -19.67 -35.65 4.19
CA ILE A 219 -20.53 -34.97 3.21
C ILE A 219 -20.52 -35.67 1.84
N GLY A 220 -19.42 -36.36 1.49
CA GLY A 220 -19.29 -37.19 0.30
C GLY A 220 -20.24 -38.40 0.26
N ASN A 221 -20.71 -38.87 1.41
CA ASN A 221 -21.68 -39.98 1.51
C ASN A 221 -23.10 -39.56 1.08
N CYS A 222 -23.37 -38.25 0.98
CA CYS A 222 -24.68 -37.72 0.59
C CYS A 222 -24.87 -37.79 -0.94
N SER A 223 -25.06 -39.00 -1.47
CA SER A 223 -25.13 -39.27 -2.92
C SER A 223 -26.23 -38.51 -3.70
N SER A 224 -27.18 -37.87 -3.02
CA SER A 224 -28.22 -37.03 -3.65
C SER A 224 -27.85 -35.56 -3.81
N LEU A 225 -26.72 -35.10 -3.24
CA LEU A 225 -26.39 -33.69 -3.15
C LEU A 225 -26.02 -33.09 -4.52
N GLN A 226 -26.76 -32.07 -4.93
CA GLN A 226 -26.56 -31.34 -6.19
C GLN A 226 -25.93 -29.96 -5.97
N ILE A 227 -26.24 -29.30 -4.85
CA ILE A 227 -25.80 -27.94 -4.55
C ILE A 227 -25.18 -27.88 -3.15
N LEU A 228 -23.91 -27.47 -3.08
CA LEU A 228 -23.16 -27.25 -1.84
C LEU A 228 -22.61 -25.81 -1.78
N TYR A 229 -23.24 -24.97 -0.97
CA TYR A 229 -22.80 -23.58 -0.74
C TYR A 229 -22.35 -23.39 0.72
N LEU A 230 -21.05 -23.17 0.91
CA LEU A 230 -20.39 -22.90 2.21
C LEU A 230 -19.59 -21.58 2.21
N SER A 231 -19.64 -20.79 1.13
CA SER A 231 -18.90 -19.52 1.00
C SER A 231 -19.15 -18.52 2.13
N LEU A 232 -18.23 -17.56 2.32
CA LEU A 232 -18.34 -16.51 3.36
C LEU A 232 -18.51 -17.13 4.77
N ASN A 233 -17.52 -17.91 5.19
CA ASN A 233 -17.41 -18.52 6.51
C ASN A 233 -15.94 -18.46 6.99
N GLN A 234 -15.61 -19.21 8.04
CA GLN A 234 -14.27 -19.32 8.63
C GLN A 234 -13.73 -20.76 8.53
N LEU A 235 -14.10 -21.49 7.48
CA LEU A 235 -13.70 -22.89 7.28
C LEU A 235 -12.21 -23.00 6.93
N THR A 236 -11.58 -24.09 7.37
CA THR A 236 -10.12 -24.30 7.33
C THR A 236 -9.76 -25.68 6.79
N GLY A 237 -8.53 -25.86 6.33
CA GLY A 237 -8.03 -27.15 5.82
C GLY A 237 -8.50 -27.43 4.39
N SER A 238 -8.28 -28.66 3.91
CA SER A 238 -8.56 -29.01 2.51
C SER A 238 -10.03 -29.23 2.20
N ILE A 239 -10.37 -29.07 0.92
CA ILE A 239 -11.64 -29.56 0.35
C ILE A 239 -11.57 -31.10 0.34
N PRO A 240 -12.49 -31.82 1.00
CA PRO A 240 -12.47 -33.28 1.04
C PRO A 240 -12.49 -33.90 -0.36
N TYR A 241 -11.50 -34.73 -0.67
CA TYR A 241 -11.33 -35.31 -2.00
C TYR A 241 -12.57 -36.11 -2.47
N ILE A 242 -13.29 -36.71 -1.53
CA ILE A 242 -14.51 -37.49 -1.77
C ILE A 242 -15.65 -36.67 -2.39
N ILE A 243 -15.67 -35.34 -2.23
CA ILE A 243 -16.64 -34.46 -2.91
C ILE A 243 -16.49 -34.54 -4.44
N PHE A 244 -15.28 -34.76 -4.93
CA PHE A 244 -15.00 -34.90 -6.36
C PHE A 244 -15.39 -36.28 -6.94
N ASN A 245 -15.96 -37.16 -6.11
CA ASN A 245 -16.54 -38.44 -6.53
C ASN A 245 -18.09 -38.42 -6.57
N MET A 246 -18.71 -37.27 -6.27
CA MET A 246 -20.17 -37.12 -6.18
C MET A 246 -20.81 -36.83 -7.53
N SER A 247 -21.18 -37.86 -8.28
CA SER A 247 -21.74 -37.72 -9.65
C SER A 247 -23.05 -36.94 -9.77
N SER A 248 -23.74 -36.69 -8.65
CA SER A 248 -24.94 -35.85 -8.55
C SER A 248 -24.64 -34.36 -8.41
N ILE A 249 -23.43 -33.97 -7.99
CA ILE A 249 -23.08 -32.56 -7.71
C ILE A 249 -23.10 -31.72 -9.00
N ARG A 250 -23.58 -30.49 -8.86
CA ARG A 250 -23.73 -29.50 -9.94
C ARG A 250 -23.03 -28.19 -9.62
N GLU A 251 -23.18 -27.73 -8.38
CA GLU A 251 -22.57 -26.49 -7.92
C GLU A 251 -21.84 -26.68 -6.59
N ILE A 252 -20.58 -26.26 -6.57
CA ILE A 252 -19.74 -26.18 -5.36
C ILE A 252 -19.32 -24.71 -5.20
N ARG A 253 -19.74 -24.07 -4.11
CA ARG A 253 -19.34 -22.71 -3.73
C ARG A 253 -18.77 -22.69 -2.32
N VAL A 254 -17.44 -22.62 -2.22
CA VAL A 254 -16.72 -22.56 -0.94
C VAL A 254 -15.79 -21.34 -0.83
N SER A 255 -15.91 -20.39 -1.77
CA SER A 255 -15.18 -19.12 -1.80
C SER A 255 -15.27 -18.30 -0.50
N THR A 256 -14.21 -17.51 -0.22
CA THR A 256 -14.11 -16.66 0.97
C THR A 256 -14.19 -17.46 2.27
N ASN A 257 -13.15 -18.25 2.49
CA ASN A 257 -12.86 -19.06 3.67
C ASN A 257 -11.32 -19.07 3.89
N TYR A 258 -10.81 -19.96 4.76
CA TYR A 258 -9.39 -20.22 5.00
C TYR A 258 -8.99 -21.66 4.57
N LEU A 259 -9.57 -22.15 3.48
CA LEU A 259 -9.29 -23.50 2.97
C LEU A 259 -7.90 -23.56 2.32
N SER A 260 -7.20 -24.69 2.45
CA SER A 260 -5.79 -24.85 2.06
C SER A 260 -5.50 -26.17 1.34
N GLY A 261 -4.33 -26.29 0.72
CA GLY A 261 -3.93 -27.50 -0.03
C GLY A 261 -4.40 -27.49 -1.49
N THR A 262 -4.28 -28.64 -2.16
CA THR A 262 -4.35 -28.74 -3.63
C THR A 262 -5.68 -29.28 -4.17
N LEU A 263 -5.90 -29.11 -5.49
CA LEU A 263 -6.99 -29.77 -6.23
C LEU A 263 -6.55 -31.19 -6.67
N PRO A 264 -7.37 -32.25 -6.48
CA PRO A 264 -6.99 -33.60 -6.88
C PRO A 264 -6.85 -33.77 -8.41
N SER A 265 -5.83 -34.54 -8.83
CA SER A 265 -5.55 -34.80 -10.25
C SER A 265 -6.65 -35.57 -10.99
N ASP A 266 -7.57 -36.20 -10.27
CA ASP A 266 -8.69 -36.99 -10.77
C ASP A 266 -10.07 -36.30 -10.56
N MET A 267 -10.08 -35.02 -10.14
CA MET A 267 -11.28 -34.35 -9.63
C MET A 267 -12.48 -34.27 -10.59
N CYS A 268 -12.29 -34.44 -11.90
CA CYS A 268 -13.36 -34.37 -12.90
C CYS A 268 -13.67 -35.74 -13.54
N ASN A 269 -13.09 -36.84 -13.05
CA ASN A 269 -13.39 -38.19 -13.56
C ASN A 269 -14.86 -38.60 -13.32
N ASN A 270 -15.44 -38.20 -12.19
CA ASN A 270 -16.77 -38.64 -11.74
C ASN A 270 -17.78 -37.50 -11.54
N LEU A 271 -17.53 -36.31 -12.13
CA LEU A 271 -18.36 -35.11 -12.00
C LEU A 271 -19.05 -34.68 -13.32
N PRO A 272 -19.85 -35.54 -13.97
CA PRO A 272 -20.42 -35.25 -15.29
C PRO A 272 -21.45 -34.11 -15.28
N ASN A 273 -21.98 -33.72 -14.12
CA ASN A 273 -23.04 -32.72 -13.97
C ASN A 273 -22.56 -31.37 -13.40
N LEU A 274 -21.26 -31.20 -13.16
CA LEU A 274 -20.71 -29.98 -12.55
C LEU A 274 -20.80 -28.80 -13.53
N THR A 275 -21.60 -27.79 -13.16
CA THR A 275 -21.78 -26.54 -13.92
C THR A 275 -21.07 -25.35 -13.27
N LEU A 276 -20.79 -25.40 -11.96
CA LEU A 276 -20.10 -24.32 -11.25
C LEU A 276 -19.14 -24.84 -10.19
N PHE A 277 -17.88 -24.38 -10.28
CA PHE A 277 -16.85 -24.61 -9.27
C PHE A 277 -16.24 -23.27 -8.83
N ALA A 278 -16.53 -22.86 -7.60
CA ALA A 278 -16.07 -21.60 -7.03
C ALA A 278 -15.39 -21.79 -5.66
N VAL A 279 -14.08 -21.55 -5.65
CA VAL A 279 -13.18 -21.68 -4.49
C VAL A 279 -12.37 -20.41 -4.22
N SER A 280 -12.63 -19.32 -4.96
CA SER A 280 -11.92 -18.05 -4.84
C SER A 280 -11.81 -17.47 -3.43
N SER A 281 -10.76 -16.69 -3.14
CA SER A 281 -10.49 -16.11 -1.81
C SER A 281 -10.32 -17.19 -0.73
N ASN A 282 -9.28 -18.01 -0.89
CA ASN A 282 -8.85 -19.05 0.05
C ASN A 282 -7.30 -19.10 0.09
N GLN A 283 -6.72 -20.19 0.57
CA GLN A 283 -5.28 -20.47 0.64
C GLN A 283 -4.93 -21.76 -0.13
N LEU A 284 -5.68 -22.07 -1.20
CA LEU A 284 -5.43 -23.25 -2.03
C LEU A 284 -4.17 -23.05 -2.88
N GLU A 285 -3.43 -24.12 -3.12
CA GLU A 285 -2.09 -24.09 -3.73
C GLU A 285 -1.90 -25.20 -4.78
N GLY A 286 -0.76 -25.18 -5.46
CA GLY A 286 -0.41 -26.13 -6.52
C GLY A 286 -1.02 -25.77 -7.88
N SER A 287 -0.88 -26.66 -8.87
CA SER A 287 -1.37 -26.40 -10.23
C SER A 287 -2.83 -26.80 -10.46
N ILE A 288 -3.44 -26.24 -11.49
CA ILE A 288 -4.76 -26.70 -11.97
C ILE A 288 -4.55 -28.09 -12.61
N PRO A 289 -5.26 -29.14 -12.17
CA PRO A 289 -5.10 -30.47 -12.75
C PRO A 289 -5.66 -30.51 -14.18
N SER A 290 -4.90 -31.05 -15.15
CA SER A 290 -5.32 -31.18 -16.55
C SER A 290 -6.64 -31.96 -16.74
N ASN A 291 -6.98 -32.83 -15.78
CA ASN A 291 -8.28 -33.52 -15.75
C ASN A 291 -9.48 -32.56 -15.68
N ILE A 292 -9.29 -31.29 -15.28
CA ILE A 292 -10.35 -30.26 -15.23
C ILE A 292 -11.18 -30.22 -16.52
N GLY A 293 -10.54 -30.43 -17.69
CA GLY A 293 -11.20 -30.49 -19.00
C GLY A 293 -12.24 -31.60 -19.19
N ASN A 294 -12.33 -32.56 -18.26
CA ASN A 294 -13.36 -33.61 -18.27
C ASN A 294 -14.69 -33.15 -17.66
N CYS A 295 -14.72 -32.04 -16.90
CA CYS A 295 -15.95 -31.43 -16.39
C CYS A 295 -16.68 -30.64 -17.50
N THR A 296 -17.01 -31.26 -18.63
CA THR A 296 -17.42 -30.59 -19.88
C THR A 296 -18.67 -29.70 -19.79
N ASN A 297 -19.50 -29.86 -18.76
CA ASN A 297 -20.68 -29.02 -18.49
C ASN A 297 -20.36 -27.75 -17.66
N LEU A 298 -19.10 -27.49 -17.30
CA LEU A 298 -18.72 -26.37 -16.45
C LEU A 298 -18.94 -25.02 -17.16
N GLU A 299 -19.85 -24.20 -16.63
CA GLU A 299 -20.12 -22.82 -17.08
C GLU A 299 -19.25 -21.79 -16.34
N VAL A 300 -18.88 -22.06 -15.08
CA VAL A 300 -18.16 -21.11 -14.22
C VAL A 300 -17.03 -21.81 -13.46
N LEU A 301 -15.81 -21.34 -13.69
CA LEU A 301 -14.60 -21.74 -12.96
C LEU A 301 -14.03 -20.51 -12.25
N SER A 302 -14.04 -20.52 -10.91
CA SER A 302 -13.60 -19.39 -10.09
C SER A 302 -12.58 -19.86 -9.04
N LEU A 303 -11.30 -19.61 -9.36
CA LEU A 303 -10.12 -19.97 -8.57
C LEU A 303 -9.35 -18.74 -8.02
N ALA A 304 -9.76 -17.53 -8.41
CA ALA A 304 -9.08 -16.27 -8.11
C ALA A 304 -8.83 -16.01 -6.61
N TYR A 305 -7.80 -15.22 -6.25
CA TYR A 305 -7.41 -14.96 -4.86
C TYR A 305 -7.07 -16.26 -4.09
N ASN A 306 -6.05 -16.98 -4.56
CA ASN A 306 -5.47 -18.18 -3.95
C ASN A 306 -3.93 -18.16 -4.16
N ARG A 307 -3.26 -19.31 -4.06
CA ARG A 307 -1.83 -19.53 -4.33
C ARG A 307 -1.62 -20.62 -5.40
N PHE A 308 -2.54 -20.70 -6.37
CA PHE A 308 -2.40 -21.66 -7.46
C PHE A 308 -1.21 -21.25 -8.35
N ASN A 309 -0.39 -22.21 -8.76
CA ASN A 309 0.88 -21.96 -9.44
C ASN A 309 1.11 -22.87 -10.66
N GLY A 310 2.19 -22.59 -11.40
CA GLY A 310 2.51 -23.26 -12.66
C GLY A 310 1.63 -22.80 -13.82
N GLU A 311 1.68 -23.55 -14.92
CA GLU A 311 0.97 -23.19 -16.16
C GLU A 311 -0.55 -23.43 -16.09
N ILE A 312 -1.30 -22.62 -16.85
CA ILE A 312 -2.73 -22.85 -17.11
C ILE A 312 -2.85 -24.03 -18.09
N PRO A 313 -3.49 -25.16 -17.72
CA PRO A 313 -3.52 -26.36 -18.58
C PRO A 313 -4.39 -26.15 -19.82
N SER A 314 -3.88 -26.55 -20.98
CA SER A 314 -4.59 -26.44 -22.27
C SER A 314 -5.90 -27.24 -22.29
N GLU A 315 -6.05 -28.26 -21.45
CA GLU A 315 -7.30 -29.00 -21.27
C GLU A 315 -8.51 -28.16 -20.82
N ILE A 316 -8.31 -26.97 -20.23
CA ILE A 316 -9.40 -26.02 -19.95
C ILE A 316 -10.20 -25.71 -21.23
N ALA A 317 -9.56 -25.73 -22.40
CA ALA A 317 -10.21 -25.57 -23.70
C ALA A 317 -11.26 -26.65 -24.05
N ARG A 318 -11.31 -27.77 -23.32
CA ARG A 318 -12.36 -28.80 -23.48
C ARG A 318 -13.67 -28.44 -22.78
N LEU A 319 -13.66 -27.40 -21.94
CA LEU A 319 -14.83 -26.88 -21.24
C LEU A 319 -15.69 -26.04 -22.18
N SER A 320 -16.33 -26.68 -23.16
CA SER A 320 -17.06 -26.00 -24.23
C SER A 320 -18.27 -25.19 -23.76
N MET A 321 -18.72 -25.35 -22.52
CA MET A 321 -19.79 -24.56 -21.90
C MET A 321 -19.28 -23.37 -21.07
N LEU A 322 -17.97 -23.17 -20.94
CA LEU A 322 -17.37 -22.19 -20.02
C LEU A 322 -17.68 -20.76 -20.45
N ARG A 323 -18.28 -20.00 -19.53
CA ARG A 323 -18.70 -18.60 -19.72
C ARG A 323 -17.88 -17.64 -18.87
N LEU A 324 -17.52 -18.03 -17.65
CA LEU A 324 -16.77 -17.19 -16.71
C LEU A 324 -15.54 -17.95 -16.19
N LEU A 325 -14.36 -17.39 -16.46
CA LEU A 325 -13.07 -17.93 -16.01
C LEU A 325 -12.34 -16.87 -15.15
N TYR A 326 -12.30 -17.10 -13.84
CA TYR A 326 -11.61 -16.24 -12.88
C TYR A 326 -10.40 -16.97 -12.28
N LEU A 327 -9.21 -16.59 -12.74
CA LEU A 327 -7.91 -17.12 -12.33
C LEU A 327 -7.01 -16.05 -11.68
N GLY A 328 -7.40 -14.77 -11.69
CA GLY A 328 -6.58 -13.66 -11.19
C GLY A 328 -6.24 -13.71 -9.70
N THR A 329 -5.18 -13.01 -9.28
CA THR A 329 -4.61 -13.01 -7.92
C THR A 329 -4.23 -14.43 -7.49
N ASN A 330 -3.24 -14.98 -8.20
CA ASN A 330 -2.61 -16.28 -7.98
C ASN A 330 -1.11 -16.18 -8.37
N GLU A 331 -0.43 -17.32 -8.47
CA GLU A 331 0.99 -17.47 -8.80
C GLU A 331 1.15 -18.23 -10.15
N PHE A 332 0.20 -18.08 -11.09
CA PHE A 332 0.25 -18.76 -12.40
C PHE A 332 1.39 -18.21 -13.27
N THR A 333 2.16 -19.11 -13.88
CA THR A 333 3.33 -18.80 -14.72
C THR A 333 3.12 -19.26 -16.18
N GLY A 334 4.08 -18.91 -17.05
CA GLY A 334 4.08 -19.31 -18.45
C GLY A 334 3.07 -18.55 -19.31
N THR A 335 2.75 -19.09 -20.49
CA THR A 335 1.96 -18.39 -21.51
C THR A 335 0.48 -18.80 -21.53
N LEU A 336 -0.39 -17.97 -22.12
CA LEU A 336 -1.80 -18.34 -22.36
C LEU A 336 -1.92 -19.43 -23.44
N PRO A 337 -2.47 -20.63 -23.14
CA PRO A 337 -2.56 -21.72 -24.11
C PRO A 337 -3.38 -21.35 -25.35
N GLN A 338 -2.87 -21.70 -26.54
CA GLN A 338 -3.53 -21.39 -27.81
C GLN A 338 -4.90 -22.08 -27.94
N GLU A 339 -5.06 -23.25 -27.31
CA GLU A 339 -6.29 -24.05 -27.32
C GLU A 339 -7.49 -23.32 -26.71
N LEU A 340 -7.29 -22.34 -25.84
CA LEU A 340 -8.37 -21.54 -25.24
C LEU A 340 -9.24 -20.83 -26.31
N ASN A 341 -8.76 -20.73 -27.55
CA ASN A 341 -9.55 -20.33 -28.72
C ASN A 341 -10.82 -21.18 -28.98
N LYS A 342 -10.95 -22.36 -28.36
CA LYS A 342 -12.14 -23.24 -28.44
C LYS A 342 -13.28 -22.81 -27.52
N LEU A 343 -13.05 -21.88 -26.58
CA LEU A 343 -14.03 -21.44 -25.59
C LEU A 343 -15.06 -20.45 -26.17
N ALA A 344 -15.91 -20.94 -27.07
CA ALA A 344 -16.84 -20.12 -27.87
C ALA A 344 -17.89 -19.32 -27.07
N PHE A 345 -18.12 -19.66 -25.79
CA PHE A 345 -19.10 -18.99 -24.92
C PHE A 345 -18.47 -18.12 -23.83
N LEU A 346 -17.15 -17.92 -23.83
CA LEU A 346 -16.44 -17.20 -22.79
C LEU A 346 -16.80 -15.70 -22.80
N GLU A 347 -17.54 -15.26 -21.78
CA GLU A 347 -18.00 -13.87 -21.59
C GLU A 347 -17.03 -13.05 -20.74
N THR A 348 -16.31 -13.69 -19.82
CA THR A 348 -15.36 -13.03 -18.91
C THR A 348 -14.13 -13.89 -18.73
N PHE A 349 -12.96 -13.31 -19.03
CA PHE A 349 -11.66 -13.89 -18.73
C PHE A 349 -10.88 -12.92 -17.84
N TYR A 350 -10.69 -13.32 -16.58
CA TYR A 350 -10.02 -12.54 -15.55
C TYR A 350 -8.81 -13.32 -15.02
N VAL A 351 -7.60 -12.88 -15.37
CA VAL A 351 -6.34 -13.51 -14.93
C VAL A 351 -5.32 -12.48 -14.44
N ALA A 352 -5.79 -11.26 -14.13
CA ALA A 352 -5.00 -10.20 -13.53
C ALA A 352 -4.27 -10.61 -12.24
N VAL A 353 -3.12 -10.02 -11.94
CA VAL A 353 -2.30 -10.32 -10.76
C VAL A 353 -1.85 -11.78 -10.76
N ASN A 354 -0.97 -12.11 -11.70
CA ASN A 354 -0.29 -13.41 -11.85
C ASN A 354 1.13 -13.17 -12.41
N GLN A 355 1.85 -14.25 -12.70
CA GLN A 355 3.18 -14.23 -13.33
C GLN A 355 3.13 -14.72 -14.79
N LEU A 356 2.03 -14.47 -15.50
CA LEU A 356 1.89 -14.92 -16.89
C LEU A 356 2.73 -14.06 -17.83
N SER A 357 3.38 -14.70 -18.79
CA SER A 357 4.36 -14.08 -19.69
C SER A 357 4.06 -14.32 -21.17
N GLY A 358 4.88 -13.70 -22.03
CA GLY A 358 4.83 -13.85 -23.48
C GLY A 358 3.77 -13.00 -24.16
N SER A 359 3.57 -13.21 -25.47
CA SER A 359 2.70 -12.34 -26.27
C SER A 359 1.22 -12.65 -26.14
N ILE A 360 0.39 -11.62 -25.97
CA ILE A 360 -1.07 -11.73 -26.12
C ILE A 360 -1.35 -12.28 -27.54
N SER A 361 -2.09 -13.38 -27.61
CA SER A 361 -2.38 -14.04 -28.88
C SER A 361 -3.65 -13.49 -29.55
N PRO A 362 -3.70 -13.34 -30.89
CA PRO A 362 -4.85 -12.76 -31.61
C PRO A 362 -6.19 -13.49 -31.38
N TRP A 363 -6.16 -14.77 -31.02
CA TRP A 363 -7.38 -15.58 -30.85
C TRP A 363 -8.30 -15.06 -29.75
N ILE A 364 -7.76 -14.39 -28.73
CA ILE A 364 -8.53 -13.89 -27.58
C ILE A 364 -9.57 -12.85 -28.00
N PHE A 365 -9.21 -12.04 -29.00
CA PHE A 365 -10.05 -11.00 -29.61
C PHE A 365 -11.00 -11.54 -30.68
N ASN A 366 -10.90 -12.81 -31.04
CA ASN A 366 -11.82 -13.51 -31.94
C ASN A 366 -12.95 -14.25 -31.19
N ILE A 367 -12.90 -14.27 -29.85
CA ILE A 367 -13.99 -14.82 -29.02
C ILE A 367 -15.15 -13.83 -29.04
N SER A 368 -16.10 -14.04 -29.95
CA SER A 368 -17.20 -13.10 -30.21
C SER A 368 -18.17 -12.91 -29.04
N THR A 369 -18.12 -13.76 -28.02
CA THR A 369 -18.92 -13.68 -26.79
C THR A 369 -18.25 -12.89 -25.66
N LEU A 370 -16.95 -12.57 -25.79
CA LEU A 370 -16.14 -11.94 -24.75
C LEU A 370 -16.57 -10.49 -24.50
N LYS A 371 -16.82 -10.17 -23.22
CA LYS A 371 -17.26 -8.84 -22.75
C LYS A 371 -16.23 -8.18 -21.87
N VAL A 372 -15.52 -8.96 -21.06
CA VAL A 372 -14.50 -8.50 -20.11
C VAL A 372 -13.24 -9.32 -20.31
N LEU A 373 -12.14 -8.64 -20.59
CA LEU A 373 -10.79 -9.20 -20.64
C LEU A 373 -9.91 -8.42 -19.67
N ASP A 374 -9.39 -9.10 -18.64
CA ASP A 374 -8.50 -8.51 -17.65
C ASP A 374 -7.22 -9.34 -17.50
N LEU A 375 -6.12 -8.75 -17.97
CA LEU A 375 -4.76 -9.27 -17.94
C LEU A 375 -3.83 -8.40 -17.06
N THR A 376 -4.39 -7.46 -16.29
CA THR A 376 -3.64 -6.44 -15.52
C THR A 376 -2.63 -7.06 -14.56
N LEU A 377 -1.45 -6.45 -14.38
CA LEU A 377 -0.42 -6.92 -13.43
C LEU A 377 0.01 -8.38 -13.75
N ASN A 378 0.70 -8.51 -14.88
CA ASN A 378 1.35 -9.71 -15.41
C ASN A 378 2.60 -9.29 -16.20
N HIS A 379 3.26 -10.22 -16.87
CA HIS A 379 4.47 -10.02 -17.68
C HIS A 379 4.17 -10.22 -19.18
N PHE A 380 2.96 -9.87 -19.63
CA PHE A 380 2.60 -9.96 -21.05
C PHE A 380 3.38 -8.93 -21.86
N SER A 381 4.02 -9.37 -22.94
CA SER A 381 4.96 -8.56 -23.72
C SER A 381 4.62 -8.54 -25.22
N GLY A 382 5.32 -7.69 -25.97
CA GLY A 382 5.07 -7.52 -27.40
C GLY A 382 3.87 -6.63 -27.71
N SER A 383 3.43 -6.60 -28.98
CA SER A 383 2.40 -5.67 -29.43
C SER A 383 0.98 -6.21 -29.36
N LEU A 384 0.01 -5.28 -29.21
CA LEU A 384 -1.40 -5.63 -29.10
C LEU A 384 -1.92 -6.21 -30.44
N PRO A 385 -2.39 -7.47 -30.50
CA PRO A 385 -2.58 -8.21 -31.76
C PRO A 385 -3.93 -7.92 -32.44
N LEU A 386 -4.25 -6.64 -32.69
CA LEU A 386 -5.55 -6.22 -33.24
C LEU A 386 -5.49 -5.92 -34.74
N SER A 387 -5.80 -6.91 -35.57
CA SER A 387 -5.97 -6.72 -37.02
C SER A 387 -7.35 -6.13 -37.38
N PRO A 388 -7.50 -5.44 -38.53
CA PRO A 388 -8.75 -4.80 -38.93
C PRO A 388 -9.94 -5.75 -39.14
N GLU A 389 -9.67 -7.04 -39.36
CA GLU A 389 -10.67 -8.08 -39.62
C GLU A 389 -11.36 -8.59 -38.34
N LEU A 390 -10.85 -8.25 -37.16
CA LEU A 390 -11.38 -8.73 -35.87
C LEU A 390 -12.65 -7.97 -35.46
N SER A 391 -13.71 -8.74 -35.16
CA SER A 391 -14.99 -8.22 -34.65
C SER A 391 -14.98 -8.12 -33.13
N LEU A 392 -14.44 -7.02 -32.61
CA LEU A 392 -14.43 -6.68 -31.16
C LEU A 392 -15.82 -6.27 -30.61
N SER A 393 -16.91 -6.58 -31.32
CA SER A 393 -18.20 -5.92 -31.17
C SER A 393 -18.89 -6.12 -29.81
N ASN A 394 -18.58 -7.18 -29.05
CA ASN A 394 -19.15 -7.42 -27.73
C ASN A 394 -18.23 -7.04 -26.55
N LEU A 395 -16.96 -6.70 -26.81
CA LEU A 395 -16.01 -6.31 -25.78
C LEU A 395 -16.44 -4.97 -25.16
N LYS A 396 -16.51 -4.94 -23.84
CA LYS A 396 -16.91 -3.78 -23.02
C LYS A 396 -15.74 -3.25 -22.22
N GLU A 397 -15.00 -4.15 -21.59
CA GLU A 397 -13.95 -3.80 -20.65
C GLU A 397 -12.66 -4.51 -21.06
N LEU A 398 -11.60 -3.73 -21.25
CA LEU A 398 -10.26 -4.21 -21.59
C LEU A 398 -9.26 -3.60 -20.60
N TYR A 399 -8.69 -4.45 -19.76
CA TYR A 399 -7.70 -4.08 -18.75
C TYR A 399 -6.38 -4.81 -19.05
N LEU A 400 -5.35 -4.05 -19.39
CA LEU A 400 -4.00 -4.51 -19.75
C LEU A 400 -2.90 -3.77 -18.98
N SER A 401 -3.27 -2.99 -17.96
CA SER A 401 -2.32 -2.14 -17.23
C SER A 401 -1.27 -2.95 -16.48
N ILE A 402 -0.10 -2.37 -16.20
CA ILE A 402 1.01 -3.00 -15.48
C ILE A 402 1.43 -4.32 -16.17
N ASN A 403 2.02 -4.18 -17.36
CA ASN A 403 2.52 -5.26 -18.20
C ASN A 403 3.73 -4.75 -19.03
N GLU A 404 4.34 -5.62 -19.84
CA GLU A 404 5.48 -5.30 -20.72
C GLU A 404 5.07 -5.04 -22.18
N LEU A 405 3.80 -4.69 -22.42
CA LEU A 405 3.26 -4.52 -23.78
C LEU A 405 3.89 -3.30 -24.45
N ASN A 406 4.15 -3.41 -25.75
CA ASN A 406 4.89 -2.42 -26.52
C ASN A 406 4.33 -2.20 -27.93
N GLY A 407 5.00 -1.37 -28.73
CA GLY A 407 4.53 -0.97 -30.05
C GLY A 407 3.39 0.06 -29.98
N GLU A 408 2.67 0.25 -31.08
CA GLU A 408 1.60 1.24 -31.18
C GLU A 408 0.24 0.70 -30.74
N ILE A 409 -0.64 1.57 -30.21
CA ILE A 409 -2.04 1.24 -29.95
C ILE A 409 -2.77 1.12 -31.30
N PRO A 410 -3.20 -0.08 -31.74
CA PRO A 410 -3.73 -0.26 -33.10
C PRO A 410 -5.09 0.43 -33.26
N ILE A 411 -5.29 1.14 -34.38
CA ILE A 411 -6.56 1.82 -34.67
C ILE A 411 -7.76 0.85 -34.66
N SER A 412 -7.55 -0.44 -34.92
CA SER A 412 -8.55 -1.52 -34.82
C SER A 412 -9.27 -1.58 -33.47
N ILE A 413 -8.69 -1.04 -32.38
CA ILE A 413 -9.39 -0.90 -31.08
C ILE A 413 -10.71 -0.12 -31.21
N THR A 414 -10.79 0.79 -32.17
CA THR A 414 -11.99 1.60 -32.48
C THR A 414 -13.18 0.77 -33.01
N ASN A 415 -12.95 -0.50 -33.40
CA ASN A 415 -14.00 -1.46 -33.77
C ASN A 415 -14.77 -2.00 -32.54
N ALA A 416 -14.23 -1.86 -31.34
CA ALA A 416 -14.86 -2.27 -30.09
C ALA A 416 -15.99 -1.30 -29.68
N SER A 417 -17.03 -1.16 -30.50
CA SER A 417 -18.06 -0.12 -30.33
C SER A 417 -18.84 -0.16 -28.99
N ASN A 418 -18.79 -1.29 -28.27
CA ASN A 418 -19.37 -1.44 -26.93
C ASN A 418 -18.39 -1.16 -25.77
N LEU A 419 -17.14 -0.80 -26.07
CA LEU A 419 -16.10 -0.55 -25.07
C LEU A 419 -16.46 0.66 -24.20
N ASN A 420 -16.52 0.43 -22.90
CA ASN A 420 -16.76 1.43 -21.87
C ASN A 420 -15.52 1.68 -20.99
N ILE A 421 -14.61 0.72 -20.87
CA ILE A 421 -13.36 0.84 -20.11
C ILE A 421 -12.19 0.36 -20.97
N LEU A 422 -11.16 1.21 -21.08
CA LEU A 422 -9.88 0.91 -21.73
C LEU A 422 -8.74 1.34 -20.80
N GLU A 423 -8.02 0.36 -20.26
CA GLU A 423 -6.88 0.57 -19.38
C GLU A 423 -5.63 -0.10 -19.96
N LEU A 424 -4.63 0.71 -20.30
CA LEU A 424 -3.36 0.33 -20.94
C LEU A 424 -2.14 0.91 -20.18
N SER A 425 -2.33 1.30 -18.93
CA SER A 425 -1.38 2.14 -18.19
C SER A 425 -0.17 1.34 -17.69
N ASN A 426 0.96 1.99 -17.41
CA ASN A 426 2.18 1.37 -16.92
C ASN A 426 2.61 0.19 -17.82
N ASN A 427 3.00 0.55 -19.05
CA ASN A 427 3.40 -0.35 -20.14
C ASN A 427 4.44 0.39 -21.02
N SER A 428 4.92 -0.25 -22.08
CA SER A 428 5.85 0.32 -23.07
C SER A 428 5.19 0.69 -24.41
N PHE A 429 3.89 1.04 -24.42
CA PHE A 429 3.22 1.50 -25.64
C PHE A 429 3.82 2.82 -26.14
N SER A 430 3.87 2.97 -27.47
CA SER A 430 4.56 4.07 -28.15
C SER A 430 3.78 4.56 -29.38
N GLY A 431 4.34 5.48 -30.16
CA GLY A 431 3.68 6.05 -31.32
C GLY A 431 2.54 7.01 -30.94
N THR A 432 1.56 7.19 -31.83
CA THR A 432 0.46 8.15 -31.61
C THR A 432 -0.84 7.48 -31.20
N ILE A 433 -1.56 8.07 -30.24
CA ILE A 433 -2.86 7.55 -29.80
C ILE A 433 -3.91 7.71 -30.92
N PRO A 434 -4.62 6.64 -31.34
CA PRO A 434 -5.62 6.71 -32.40
C PRO A 434 -6.85 7.53 -32.00
N ASN A 435 -7.65 7.95 -32.99
CA ASN A 435 -8.88 8.70 -32.75
C ASN A 435 -9.99 7.80 -32.16
N LEU A 436 -10.07 7.77 -30.82
CA LEU A 436 -11.02 6.94 -30.06
C LEU A 436 -12.50 7.41 -30.12
N GLY A 437 -12.80 8.52 -30.79
CA GLY A 437 -14.15 9.10 -30.86
C GLY A 437 -15.27 8.25 -31.48
N SER A 438 -14.99 7.04 -31.99
CA SER A 438 -16.03 6.05 -32.33
C SER A 438 -16.56 5.29 -31.10
N LEU A 439 -15.77 5.22 -30.02
CA LEU A 439 -16.08 4.53 -28.76
C LEU A 439 -17.07 5.36 -27.94
N ARG A 440 -18.31 5.47 -28.42
CA ARG A 440 -19.33 6.36 -27.85
C ARG A 440 -19.73 6.02 -26.42
N LEU A 441 -19.52 4.77 -26.01
CA LEU A 441 -19.82 4.25 -24.67
C LEU A 441 -18.63 4.35 -23.70
N LEU A 442 -17.47 4.84 -24.14
CA LEU A 442 -16.26 5.01 -23.33
C LEU A 442 -16.54 5.90 -22.11
N ARG A 443 -16.27 5.36 -20.92
CA ARG A 443 -16.35 5.97 -19.59
C ARG A 443 -14.98 6.24 -19.01
N THR A 444 -14.07 5.27 -19.15
CA THR A 444 -12.75 5.29 -18.53
C THR A 444 -11.69 5.08 -19.61
N LEU A 445 -10.72 5.99 -19.67
CA LEU A 445 -9.51 5.85 -20.49
C LEU A 445 -8.28 6.13 -19.62
N LEU A 446 -7.57 5.06 -19.23
CA LEU A 446 -6.32 5.15 -18.47
C LEU A 446 -5.17 4.65 -19.35
N ILE A 447 -4.25 5.55 -19.71
CA ILE A 447 -3.09 5.24 -20.57
C ILE A 447 -1.79 5.85 -20.00
N TRP A 448 -1.74 6.09 -18.70
CA TRP A 448 -0.59 6.73 -18.04
C TRP A 448 0.66 5.85 -18.04
N ASP A 449 1.82 6.46 -17.81
CA ASP A 449 3.13 5.79 -17.71
C ASP A 449 3.41 4.85 -18.89
N ASN A 450 3.64 5.49 -20.05
CA ASN A 450 3.92 4.85 -21.33
C ASN A 450 4.80 5.81 -22.18
N SER A 451 5.20 5.37 -23.37
CA SER A 451 5.97 6.18 -24.35
C SER A 451 5.09 6.81 -25.44
N LEU A 452 3.81 7.11 -25.17
CA LEU A 452 2.87 7.62 -26.17
C LEU A 452 3.13 9.09 -26.52
N SER A 453 2.76 9.46 -27.74
CA SER A 453 2.95 10.79 -28.31
C SER A 453 1.67 11.37 -28.93
N GLY A 454 1.57 12.70 -28.96
CA GLY A 454 0.53 13.45 -29.67
C GLY A 454 -0.81 13.61 -28.94
N LEU A 455 -1.25 14.86 -28.76
CA LEU A 455 -2.54 15.22 -28.14
C LEU A 455 -3.75 15.23 -29.11
N GLY A 456 -3.57 14.84 -30.38
CA GLY A 456 -4.59 14.99 -31.42
C GLY A 456 -5.91 14.26 -31.12
N PHE A 457 -5.82 13.07 -30.51
CA PHE A 457 -6.96 12.22 -30.15
C PHE A 457 -7.95 12.89 -29.19
N LEU A 458 -7.52 13.84 -28.35
CA LEU A 458 -8.39 14.55 -27.38
C LEU A 458 -9.57 15.24 -28.06
N SER A 459 -9.40 15.71 -29.31
CA SER A 459 -10.49 16.30 -30.08
C SER A 459 -11.57 15.27 -30.47
N SER A 460 -11.19 14.00 -30.65
CA SER A 460 -12.12 12.92 -30.99
C SER A 460 -12.94 12.46 -29.79
N LEU A 461 -12.39 12.56 -28.57
CA LEU A 461 -13.08 12.19 -27.31
C LEU A 461 -14.29 13.08 -27.00
N ALA A 462 -14.48 14.21 -27.69
CA ALA A 462 -15.72 15.00 -27.64
C ALA A 462 -16.97 14.20 -28.09
N ASN A 463 -16.79 13.09 -28.81
CA ASN A 463 -17.86 12.16 -29.19
C ASN A 463 -18.16 11.10 -28.11
N CYS A 464 -17.29 10.91 -27.12
CA CYS A 464 -17.44 9.95 -26.03
C CYS A 464 -18.31 10.56 -24.91
N GLN A 465 -19.63 10.53 -25.10
CA GLN A 465 -20.57 11.26 -24.23
C GLN A 465 -20.66 10.72 -22.80
N PHE A 466 -20.18 9.51 -22.53
CA PHE A 466 -20.17 8.91 -21.21
C PHE A 466 -18.82 8.99 -20.48
N LEU A 467 -17.82 9.68 -21.04
CA LEU A 467 -16.49 9.80 -20.44
C LEU A 467 -16.58 10.43 -19.05
N GLU A 468 -16.09 9.71 -18.04
CA GLU A 468 -16.14 10.00 -16.61
C GLU A 468 -14.72 10.12 -16.02
N ASP A 469 -13.76 9.36 -16.55
CA ASP A 469 -12.34 9.41 -16.18
C ASP A 469 -11.42 9.41 -17.42
N LEU A 470 -10.37 10.23 -17.38
CA LEU A 470 -9.35 10.41 -18.41
C LEU A 470 -7.99 10.65 -17.74
N GLU A 471 -7.09 9.68 -17.83
CA GLU A 471 -5.75 9.75 -17.27
C GLU A 471 -4.71 9.39 -18.34
N ILE A 472 -3.86 10.37 -18.64
CA ILE A 472 -2.87 10.32 -19.74
C ILE A 472 -1.47 10.71 -19.27
N SER A 473 -1.28 10.86 -17.96
CA SER A 473 -0.05 11.32 -17.28
C SER A 473 1.19 10.47 -17.62
N SER A 474 2.39 10.98 -17.34
CA SER A 474 3.66 10.27 -17.53
C SER A 474 3.83 9.70 -18.95
N ASN A 475 3.58 10.52 -19.97
CA ASN A 475 3.73 10.15 -21.37
C ASN A 475 4.35 11.32 -22.15
N PRO A 476 5.30 11.11 -23.09
CA PRO A 476 5.87 12.16 -23.93
C PRO A 476 4.89 12.65 -25.02
N LEU A 477 3.69 13.08 -24.63
CA LEU A 477 2.61 13.52 -25.52
C LEU A 477 3.02 14.75 -26.32
N ASN A 478 3.69 15.71 -25.69
CA ASN A 478 4.12 16.98 -26.29
C ASN A 478 2.95 17.79 -26.91
N GLY A 479 3.25 18.97 -27.47
CA GLY A 479 2.25 19.80 -28.15
C GLY A 479 1.42 20.68 -27.21
N ILE A 480 0.18 21.00 -27.58
CA ILE A 480 -0.68 21.95 -26.87
C ILE A 480 -2.07 21.38 -26.60
N LEU A 481 -2.70 21.75 -25.48
CA LEU A 481 -4.10 21.41 -25.20
C LEU A 481 -5.04 22.07 -26.23
N PRO A 482 -5.88 21.30 -26.95
CA PRO A 482 -6.73 21.86 -28.00
C PRO A 482 -7.97 22.55 -27.39
N HIS A 483 -8.48 23.61 -28.05
CA HIS A 483 -9.71 24.29 -27.62
C HIS A 483 -10.94 23.37 -27.55
N SER A 484 -10.93 22.25 -28.28
CA SER A 484 -11.94 21.18 -28.24
C SER A 484 -12.06 20.48 -26.89
N ILE A 485 -11.10 20.64 -25.96
CA ILE A 485 -11.16 20.07 -24.61
C ILE A 485 -12.45 20.46 -23.86
N GLY A 486 -12.96 21.67 -24.08
CA GLY A 486 -14.24 22.12 -23.51
C GLY A 486 -15.50 21.51 -24.14
N ASN A 487 -15.35 20.60 -25.10
CA ASN A 487 -16.41 19.81 -25.70
C ASN A 487 -16.35 18.33 -25.28
N LEU A 488 -15.43 17.93 -24.38
CA LEU A 488 -15.47 16.62 -23.73
C LEU A 488 -16.76 16.46 -22.90
N SER A 489 -17.02 15.22 -22.45
CA SER A 489 -18.26 14.92 -21.72
C SER A 489 -18.47 15.81 -20.49
N LYS A 490 -19.73 16.17 -20.25
CA LYS A 490 -20.17 16.82 -19.01
C LYS A 490 -20.19 15.88 -17.81
N SER A 491 -20.09 14.57 -18.05
CA SER A 491 -19.91 13.55 -17.02
C SER A 491 -18.46 13.42 -16.56
N LEU A 492 -17.50 14.04 -17.25
CA LEU A 492 -16.08 13.94 -16.92
C LEU A 492 -15.83 14.47 -15.50
N THR A 493 -15.37 13.59 -14.62
CA THR A 493 -15.11 13.87 -13.20
C THR A 493 -13.63 14.02 -12.90
N ARG A 494 -12.77 13.32 -13.64
CA ARG A 494 -11.32 13.35 -13.48
C ARG A 494 -10.66 13.59 -14.83
N PHE A 495 -9.67 14.48 -14.85
CA PHE A 495 -8.75 14.67 -15.98
C PHE A 495 -7.33 14.84 -15.43
N GLN A 496 -6.43 13.91 -15.76
CA GLN A 496 -5.03 13.92 -15.34
C GLN A 496 -4.12 13.83 -16.56
N ALA A 497 -3.19 14.76 -16.69
CA ALA A 497 -2.20 14.85 -17.76
C ALA A 497 -0.88 15.45 -17.26
N SER A 498 -0.46 15.05 -16.06
CA SER A 498 0.80 15.48 -15.42
C SER A 498 2.01 14.77 -16.03
N GLY A 499 3.17 15.44 -16.07
CA GLY A 499 4.40 14.82 -16.61
C GLY A 499 4.35 14.55 -18.12
N CYS A 500 3.61 15.37 -18.89
CA CYS A 500 3.26 15.05 -20.29
C CYS A 500 4.00 15.87 -21.37
N ASN A 501 4.96 16.73 -20.97
CA ASN A 501 5.58 17.75 -21.84
C ASN A 501 4.57 18.66 -22.58
N ILE A 502 3.39 18.88 -22.00
CA ILE A 502 2.35 19.74 -22.57
C ILE A 502 2.81 21.19 -22.49
N SER A 503 2.68 21.91 -23.60
CA SER A 503 3.08 23.30 -23.76
C SER A 503 1.89 24.19 -24.16
N GLY A 504 2.15 25.47 -24.47
CA GLY A 504 1.11 26.42 -24.86
C GLY A 504 0.39 27.00 -23.64
N VAL A 505 -0.92 27.18 -23.71
CA VAL A 505 -1.73 27.80 -22.64
C VAL A 505 -2.93 26.92 -22.28
N ILE A 506 -3.40 27.01 -21.03
CA ILE A 506 -4.65 26.34 -20.62
C ILE A 506 -5.83 26.96 -21.39
N PRO A 507 -6.57 26.20 -22.22
CA PRO A 507 -7.67 26.77 -23.01
C PRO A 507 -8.81 27.26 -22.12
N SER A 508 -9.30 28.48 -22.32
CA SER A 508 -10.44 29.02 -21.57
C SER A 508 -11.73 28.20 -21.71
N THR A 509 -11.81 27.33 -22.72
CA THR A 509 -12.89 26.36 -22.92
C THR A 509 -12.94 25.27 -21.85
N ILE A 510 -11.87 25.02 -21.08
CA ILE A 510 -11.84 24.04 -19.99
C ILE A 510 -12.93 24.30 -18.93
N GLY A 511 -13.27 25.57 -18.68
CA GLY A 511 -14.35 26.00 -17.79
C GLY A 511 -15.77 25.62 -18.24
N LYS A 512 -15.93 24.84 -19.32
CA LYS A 512 -17.19 24.20 -19.72
C LYS A 512 -17.39 22.82 -19.05
N LEU A 513 -16.33 22.21 -18.51
CA LEU A 513 -16.33 20.85 -17.95
C LEU A 513 -16.90 20.82 -16.52
N ILE A 514 -18.12 21.32 -16.34
CA ILE A 514 -18.77 21.54 -15.02
C ILE A 514 -18.97 20.27 -14.17
N GLY A 515 -18.71 19.07 -14.72
CA GLY A 515 -18.70 17.80 -13.98
C GLY A 515 -17.42 17.55 -13.19
N LEU A 516 -16.33 18.25 -13.53
CA LEU A 516 -14.97 17.96 -13.10
C LEU A 516 -14.79 18.18 -11.59
N GLN A 517 -14.18 17.19 -10.94
CA GLN A 517 -13.87 17.12 -9.51
C GLN A 517 -12.35 17.12 -9.29
N TYR A 518 -11.59 16.54 -10.21
CA TYR A 518 -10.13 16.46 -10.16
C TYR A 518 -9.53 16.91 -11.49
N LEU A 519 -8.62 17.90 -11.44
CA LEU A 519 -7.86 18.38 -12.60
C LEU A 519 -6.38 18.43 -12.25
N ASP A 520 -5.57 17.65 -12.96
CA ASP A 520 -4.12 17.69 -12.86
C ASP A 520 -3.45 17.93 -14.21
N LEU A 521 -2.69 19.03 -14.28
CA LEU A 521 -1.83 19.43 -15.39
C LEU A 521 -0.41 19.78 -14.87
N GLY A 522 -0.03 19.31 -13.67
CA GLY A 522 1.27 19.55 -13.05
C GLY A 522 2.44 18.96 -13.85
N GLU A 523 3.68 19.32 -13.51
CA GLU A 523 4.90 18.81 -14.16
C GLU A 523 4.86 18.91 -15.70
N ASN A 524 4.61 20.11 -16.22
CA ASN A 524 4.48 20.36 -17.65
C ASN A 524 5.18 21.66 -18.06
N GLN A 525 5.08 22.01 -19.35
CA GLN A 525 5.66 23.21 -19.95
C GLN A 525 4.57 24.27 -20.25
N ILE A 526 3.48 24.28 -19.48
CA ILE A 526 2.33 25.14 -19.74
C ILE A 526 2.67 26.57 -19.34
N THR A 527 2.43 27.50 -20.26
CA THR A 527 2.69 28.93 -20.16
C THR A 527 1.37 29.72 -20.10
N GLY A 528 1.49 31.06 -20.06
CA GLY A 528 0.35 31.96 -20.07
C GLY A 528 -0.24 32.18 -18.68
N VAL A 529 -1.46 32.69 -18.63
CA VAL A 529 -2.18 33.00 -17.39
C VAL A 529 -3.15 31.88 -17.03
N ILE A 530 -3.41 31.68 -15.74
CA ILE A 530 -4.48 30.80 -15.28
C ILE A 530 -5.82 31.37 -15.80
N PRO A 531 -6.63 30.63 -16.58
CA PRO A 531 -7.82 31.19 -17.21
C PRO A 531 -8.94 31.41 -16.18
N PRO A 532 -9.54 32.61 -16.11
CA PRO A 532 -10.64 32.92 -15.17
C PRO A 532 -11.84 31.96 -15.27
N THR A 533 -12.02 31.30 -16.42
CA THR A 533 -13.11 30.34 -16.63
C THR A 533 -13.00 29.07 -15.79
N LEU A 534 -11.84 28.74 -15.21
CA LEU A 534 -11.73 27.67 -14.20
C LEU A 534 -12.65 27.92 -13.00
N GLY A 535 -12.91 29.17 -12.66
CA GLY A 535 -13.90 29.57 -11.65
C GLY A 535 -15.31 29.03 -11.84
N LYS A 536 -15.65 28.54 -13.03
CA LYS A 536 -16.96 27.92 -13.33
C LYS A 536 -17.06 26.46 -12.91
N LEU A 537 -15.94 25.82 -12.54
CA LEU A 537 -15.86 24.41 -12.14
C LEU A 537 -16.26 24.25 -10.67
N ASN A 538 -17.51 24.53 -10.34
CA ASN A 538 -18.00 24.55 -8.95
C ASN A 538 -17.95 23.19 -8.22
N ARG A 539 -17.77 22.08 -8.96
CA ARG A 539 -17.57 20.72 -8.42
C ARG A 539 -16.10 20.38 -8.15
N LEU A 540 -15.15 21.19 -8.61
CA LEU A 540 -13.73 20.89 -8.50
C LEU A 540 -13.30 20.86 -7.03
N GLN A 541 -12.65 19.78 -6.64
CA GLN A 541 -12.12 19.50 -5.31
C GLN A 541 -10.60 19.56 -5.30
N VAL A 542 -9.96 19.15 -6.39
CA VAL A 542 -8.50 19.14 -6.57
C VAL A 542 -8.11 19.87 -7.85
N LEU A 543 -7.17 20.81 -7.73
CA LEU A 543 -6.55 21.52 -8.85
C LEU A 543 -5.03 21.52 -8.71
N TYR A 544 -4.36 20.76 -9.56
CA TYR A 544 -2.90 20.69 -9.65
C TYR A 544 -2.42 21.36 -10.93
N LEU A 545 -1.69 22.48 -10.79
CA LEU A 545 -1.01 23.22 -11.87
C LEU A 545 0.47 23.50 -11.51
N TYR A 546 1.03 22.77 -10.53
CA TYR A 546 2.39 22.95 -10.04
C TYR A 546 3.46 22.62 -11.09
N ALA A 547 4.71 23.01 -10.85
CA ALA A 547 5.86 22.72 -11.73
C ALA A 547 5.58 23.02 -13.21
N ASN A 548 5.30 24.30 -13.50
CA ASN A 548 4.91 24.80 -14.82
C ASN A 548 5.48 26.21 -15.08
N GLN A 549 5.13 26.83 -16.22
CA GLN A 549 5.59 28.16 -16.63
C GLN A 549 4.46 29.22 -16.60
N LEU A 550 3.44 29.00 -15.77
CA LEU A 550 2.30 29.91 -15.64
C LEU A 550 2.74 31.23 -15.01
N HIS A 551 2.17 32.34 -15.48
CA HIS A 551 2.54 33.68 -15.05
C HIS A 551 1.35 34.62 -14.99
N GLY A 552 1.59 35.86 -14.53
CA GLY A 552 0.52 36.82 -14.26
C GLY A 552 -0.21 36.52 -12.95
N PHE A 553 -1.40 37.07 -12.81
CA PHE A 553 -2.16 37.02 -11.55
C PHE A 553 -2.99 35.75 -11.41
N ILE A 554 -3.15 35.27 -10.18
CA ILE A 554 -4.21 34.32 -9.82
C ILE A 554 -5.56 35.07 -9.97
N PRO A 555 -6.50 34.65 -10.85
CA PRO A 555 -7.76 35.36 -11.04
C PRO A 555 -8.68 35.30 -9.82
N GLN A 556 -9.43 36.37 -9.56
CA GLN A 556 -10.47 36.39 -8.53
C GLN A 556 -11.59 35.35 -8.82
N ASP A 557 -11.86 35.08 -10.11
CA ASP A 557 -12.88 34.13 -10.55
C ASP A 557 -12.66 32.69 -10.02
N ILE A 558 -11.42 32.29 -9.72
CA ILE A 558 -11.09 30.97 -9.13
C ILE A 558 -11.94 30.64 -7.90
N CYS A 559 -12.37 31.65 -7.14
CA CYS A 559 -13.21 31.49 -5.97
C CYS A 559 -14.64 31.00 -6.26
N GLY A 560 -15.05 30.88 -7.52
CA GLY A 560 -16.27 30.17 -7.92
C GLY A 560 -16.18 28.64 -7.77
N MET A 561 -14.98 28.08 -7.60
CA MET A 561 -14.75 26.67 -7.28
C MET A 561 -15.02 26.38 -5.79
N SER A 562 -16.27 26.54 -5.35
CA SER A 562 -16.66 26.49 -3.93
C SER A 562 -16.31 25.20 -3.18
N ASN A 563 -16.08 24.11 -3.92
CA ASN A 563 -15.78 22.79 -3.37
C ASN A 563 -14.27 22.48 -3.32
N ILE A 564 -13.40 23.41 -3.73
CA ILE A 564 -11.96 23.18 -3.79
C ILE A 564 -11.39 22.90 -2.40
N GLY A 565 -10.79 21.73 -2.24
CA GLY A 565 -10.08 21.29 -1.04
C GLY A 565 -8.57 21.39 -1.19
N GLU A 566 -8.06 21.10 -2.38
CA GLU A 566 -6.63 21.02 -2.66
C GLU A 566 -6.25 21.89 -3.85
N LEU A 567 -5.33 22.83 -3.63
CA LEU A 567 -4.91 23.82 -4.62
C LEU A 567 -3.38 23.89 -4.65
N TYR A 568 -2.79 23.44 -5.75
CA TYR A 568 -1.35 23.40 -5.98
C TYR A 568 -1.01 24.26 -7.20
N LEU A 569 -0.44 25.43 -6.95
CA LEU A 569 0.01 26.42 -7.94
C LEU A 569 1.49 26.80 -7.75
N ASP A 570 2.19 26.02 -6.93
CA ASP A 570 3.60 26.13 -6.60
C ASP A 570 4.53 25.87 -7.81
N GLU A 571 5.81 26.20 -7.68
CA GLU A 571 6.82 26.05 -8.74
C GLU A 571 6.37 26.65 -10.10
N ASN A 572 6.04 27.94 -10.08
CA ASN A 572 5.55 28.69 -11.24
C ASN A 572 6.09 30.13 -11.24
N ASN A 573 5.61 30.97 -12.16
CA ASN A 573 6.01 32.37 -12.34
C ASN A 573 4.85 33.35 -12.06
N LEU A 574 3.92 32.97 -11.17
CA LEU A 574 2.73 33.77 -10.81
C LEU A 574 3.13 35.01 -10.01
N THR A 575 2.38 36.10 -10.19
CA THR A 575 2.70 37.43 -9.66
C THR A 575 1.50 38.10 -9.00
N GLY A 576 1.78 39.09 -8.14
CA GLY A 576 0.76 39.90 -7.50
C GLY A 576 0.16 39.28 -6.22
N PRO A 577 -0.95 39.84 -5.71
CA PRO A 577 -1.52 39.42 -4.43
C PRO A 577 -2.31 38.11 -4.52
N ILE A 578 -2.32 37.36 -3.43
CA ILE A 578 -3.28 36.26 -3.22
C ILE A 578 -4.71 36.85 -3.25
N PRO A 579 -5.66 36.30 -4.03
CA PRO A 579 -7.00 36.85 -4.15
C PRO A 579 -7.75 36.90 -2.82
N LYS A 580 -8.41 38.03 -2.54
CA LYS A 580 -9.13 38.24 -1.27
C LYS A 580 -10.25 37.22 -1.05
N CYS A 581 -10.86 36.68 -2.10
CA CYS A 581 -11.91 35.69 -1.98
C CYS A 581 -11.43 34.29 -1.56
N PHE A 582 -10.11 34.02 -1.47
CA PHE A 582 -9.62 32.73 -0.97
C PHE A 582 -10.13 32.46 0.46
N GLY A 583 -10.28 33.49 1.30
CA GLY A 583 -10.91 33.38 2.63
C GLY A 583 -12.42 33.06 2.64
N GLU A 584 -13.06 32.93 1.48
CA GLU A 584 -14.46 32.51 1.32
C GLU A 584 -14.56 31.01 0.96
N LEU A 585 -13.45 30.39 0.54
CA LEU A 585 -13.36 28.99 0.11
C LEU A 585 -13.26 28.02 1.30
N LYS A 586 -14.37 27.87 2.04
CA LYS A 586 -14.48 27.05 3.26
C LYS A 586 -14.09 25.56 3.08
N SER A 587 -14.09 25.07 1.85
CA SER A 587 -13.73 23.69 1.51
C SER A 587 -12.22 23.46 1.51
N LEU A 588 -11.39 24.51 1.45
CA LEU A 588 -9.93 24.39 1.40
C LEU A 588 -9.36 23.61 2.59
N ARG A 589 -8.37 22.77 2.31
CA ARG A 589 -7.62 21.93 3.24
C ARG A 589 -6.12 22.12 3.02
N ASN A 590 -5.67 22.01 1.77
CA ASN A 590 -4.27 22.09 1.38
C ASN A 590 -4.07 23.21 0.34
N VAL A 591 -3.15 24.13 0.61
CA VAL A 591 -2.81 25.24 -0.30
C VAL A 591 -1.30 25.33 -0.45
N TYR A 592 -0.82 25.07 -1.67
CA TYR A 592 0.58 25.20 -2.08
C TYR A 592 0.70 26.30 -3.14
N LEU A 593 1.37 27.40 -2.79
CA LEU A 593 1.71 28.51 -3.70
C LEU A 593 3.21 28.86 -3.62
N GLY A 594 4.04 27.95 -3.10
CA GLY A 594 5.48 28.12 -2.96
C GLY A 594 6.21 28.39 -4.28
N SER A 595 7.45 28.86 -4.21
CA SER A 595 8.35 29.04 -5.38
C SER A 595 7.70 29.82 -6.53
N ASN A 596 7.25 31.04 -6.22
CA ASN A 596 6.54 31.93 -7.15
C ASN A 596 7.01 33.40 -6.97
N LYS A 597 6.30 34.37 -7.57
CA LYS A 597 6.57 35.82 -7.45
C LYS A 597 5.36 36.58 -6.88
N LEU A 598 4.54 35.89 -6.07
CA LEU A 598 3.41 36.49 -5.35
C LEU A 598 3.92 37.56 -4.38
N ASN A 599 3.11 38.60 -4.15
CA ASN A 599 3.50 39.77 -3.37
C ASN A 599 2.35 40.30 -2.51
N SER A 600 2.58 41.45 -1.84
CA SER A 600 1.62 42.05 -0.91
C SER A 600 1.36 41.15 0.32
N SER A 601 0.37 41.49 1.14
CA SER A 601 0.01 40.71 2.34
C SER A 601 -1.06 39.66 2.06
N ILE A 602 -0.99 38.54 2.79
CA ILE A 602 -2.06 37.53 2.85
C ILE A 602 -3.36 38.23 3.29
N PRO A 603 -4.49 38.07 2.57
CA PRO A 603 -5.77 38.68 2.93
C PRO A 603 -6.23 38.30 4.35
N LEU A 604 -6.70 39.26 5.14
CA LEU A 604 -7.09 39.02 6.55
C LEU A 604 -8.17 37.94 6.72
N ASN A 605 -9.09 37.81 5.76
CA ASN A 605 -10.12 36.78 5.79
C ASN A 605 -9.60 35.37 5.46
N PHE A 606 -8.40 35.22 4.90
CA PHE A 606 -7.78 33.90 4.66
C PHE A 606 -7.55 33.14 5.97
N TRP A 607 -7.17 33.86 7.04
CA TRP A 607 -6.94 33.30 8.38
C TRP A 607 -8.22 32.79 9.08
N ASN A 608 -9.41 32.99 8.46
CA ASN A 608 -10.67 32.45 8.96
C ASN A 608 -11.02 31.06 8.40
N LEU A 609 -10.16 30.45 7.57
CA LEU A 609 -10.35 29.10 7.00
C LEU A 609 -10.09 28.01 8.05
N LYS A 610 -11.02 27.83 9.00
CA LYS A 610 -10.87 26.98 10.21
C LYS A 610 -10.50 25.52 9.95
N ASP A 611 -10.84 25.00 8.77
CA ASP A 611 -10.62 23.61 8.36
C ASP A 611 -9.31 23.42 7.56
N LEU A 612 -8.52 24.50 7.36
CA LEU A 612 -7.25 24.44 6.64
C LEU A 612 -6.24 23.59 7.43
N LEU A 613 -5.62 22.62 6.75
CA LEU A 613 -4.67 21.65 7.30
C LEU A 613 -3.23 22.01 6.95
N LEU A 614 -3.00 22.56 5.76
CA LEU A 614 -1.68 22.91 5.26
C LEU A 614 -1.71 24.23 4.48
N LEU A 615 -0.76 25.11 4.81
CA LEU A 615 -0.46 26.34 4.08
C LEU A 615 1.04 26.41 3.77
N ASP A 616 1.36 26.32 2.48
CA ASP A 616 2.71 26.35 1.95
C ASP A 616 2.86 27.55 0.99
N LEU A 617 3.62 28.56 1.43
CA LEU A 617 3.89 29.80 0.69
C LEU A 617 5.39 30.18 0.58
N PRO A 618 6.37 29.26 0.66
CA PRO A 618 7.80 29.61 0.68
C PRO A 618 8.25 30.28 -0.62
N SER A 619 9.41 30.91 -0.61
CA SER A 619 10.10 31.42 -1.81
C SER A 619 9.22 32.33 -2.67
N ASN A 620 8.72 33.40 -2.06
CA ASN A 620 7.84 34.39 -2.68
C ASN A 620 8.27 35.83 -2.30
N ARG A 621 7.42 36.82 -2.58
CA ARG A 621 7.63 38.25 -2.20
C ARG A 621 6.51 38.76 -1.30
N LEU A 622 5.84 37.87 -0.56
CA LEU A 622 4.76 38.22 0.37
C LEU A 622 5.30 39.06 1.52
N SER A 623 4.47 39.90 2.11
CA SER A 623 4.89 40.94 3.06
C SER A 623 3.77 41.29 4.05
N GLY A 624 4.03 42.22 4.96
CA GLY A 624 3.09 42.60 6.02
C GLY A 624 3.38 41.86 7.32
N GLN A 625 2.36 41.74 8.17
CA GLN A 625 2.46 41.16 9.51
C GLN A 625 1.51 39.97 9.65
N LEU A 626 1.83 39.01 10.53
CA LEU A 626 0.92 37.93 10.88
C LEU A 626 -0.19 38.47 11.81
N PRO A 627 -1.48 38.32 11.44
CA PRO A 627 -2.57 38.93 12.20
C PRO A 627 -3.00 38.05 13.39
N TYR A 628 -3.81 38.62 14.29
CA TYR A 628 -4.32 37.91 15.46
C TYR A 628 -5.19 36.70 15.08
N GLU A 629 -5.92 36.84 13.98
CA GLU A 629 -6.88 35.90 13.39
C GLU A 629 -6.28 34.51 13.07
N ILE A 630 -4.94 34.37 13.00
CA ILE A 630 -4.25 33.08 12.85
C ILE A 630 -4.73 32.03 13.87
N ALA A 631 -5.15 32.45 15.07
CA ALA A 631 -5.76 31.61 16.11
C ALA A 631 -7.04 30.86 15.67
N GLY A 632 -7.63 31.24 14.55
CA GLY A 632 -8.77 30.56 13.94
C GLY A 632 -8.40 29.23 13.28
N LEU A 633 -7.14 29.05 12.87
CA LEU A 633 -6.65 27.91 12.09
C LEU A 633 -6.29 26.70 12.97
N ARG A 634 -7.25 26.22 13.76
CA ARG A 634 -7.02 25.17 14.78
C ARG A 634 -6.63 23.81 14.24
N GLN A 635 -7.03 23.50 13.00
CA GLN A 635 -6.72 22.23 12.32
C GLN A 635 -5.40 22.29 11.51
N LEU A 636 -4.71 23.43 11.49
CA LEU A 636 -3.50 23.61 10.70
C LEU A 636 -2.37 22.76 11.28
N HIS A 637 -1.86 21.83 10.48
CA HIS A 637 -0.73 20.96 10.80
C HIS A 637 0.60 21.53 10.28
N GLN A 638 0.59 22.17 9.12
CA GLN A 638 1.79 22.71 8.48
C GLN A 638 1.59 24.16 8.04
N LEU A 639 2.52 25.02 8.45
CA LEU A 639 2.63 26.41 8.03
C LEU A 639 4.07 26.70 7.59
N ASP A 640 4.29 26.84 6.28
CA ASP A 640 5.56 27.33 5.72
C ASP A 640 5.36 28.70 5.07
N LEU A 641 6.03 29.71 5.61
CA LEU A 641 6.06 31.08 5.13
C LEU A 641 7.48 31.56 4.81
N SER A 642 8.44 30.63 4.69
CA SER A 642 9.86 30.96 4.59
C SER A 642 10.23 31.72 3.31
N TYR A 643 11.42 32.31 3.25
CA TYR A 643 11.91 33.02 2.05
C TYR A 643 10.91 34.05 1.49
N ASN A 644 10.49 34.97 2.36
CA ASN A 644 9.50 36.01 2.07
C ASN A 644 9.93 37.36 2.69
N GLN A 645 8.99 38.29 2.84
CA GLN A 645 9.21 39.62 3.41
C GLN A 645 8.21 39.94 4.55
N PHE A 646 7.70 38.93 5.24
CA PHE A 646 6.89 39.12 6.45
C PHE A 646 7.71 39.80 7.54
N SER A 647 7.06 40.61 8.36
CA SER A 647 7.69 41.59 9.23
C SER A 647 6.85 41.85 10.49
N GLY A 648 7.41 42.60 11.43
CA GLY A 648 6.78 42.81 12.74
C GLY A 648 6.90 41.59 13.64
N ASP A 649 6.02 41.52 14.64
CA ASP A 649 6.08 40.54 15.71
C ASP A 649 5.44 39.20 15.27
N ILE A 650 5.95 38.08 15.77
CA ILE A 650 5.20 36.81 15.72
C ILE A 650 4.05 36.92 16.74
N PRO A 651 2.77 36.82 16.33
CA PRO A 651 1.64 37.11 17.21
C PRO A 651 1.52 36.06 18.30
N ARG A 652 1.22 36.50 19.53
CA ARG A 652 1.03 35.57 20.66
C ARG A 652 -0.07 34.54 20.41
N SER A 653 -1.08 34.91 19.62
CA SER A 653 -2.24 34.09 19.29
C SER A 653 -1.96 32.96 18.29
N ILE A 654 -0.71 32.80 17.84
CA ILE A 654 -0.27 31.62 17.08
C ILE A 654 -0.48 30.31 17.85
N ASP A 655 -0.61 30.38 19.18
CA ASP A 655 -0.94 29.23 20.02
C ASP A 655 -2.37 28.68 19.85
N GLY A 656 -3.25 29.42 19.15
CA GLY A 656 -4.53 28.91 18.68
C GLY A 656 -4.42 27.85 17.57
N CYS A 657 -3.26 27.71 16.91
CA CYS A 657 -2.98 26.63 15.96
C CYS A 657 -2.61 25.34 16.72
N GLU A 658 -3.54 24.83 17.55
CA GLU A 658 -3.31 23.74 18.50
C GLU A 658 -2.77 22.44 17.86
N SER A 659 -3.10 22.19 16.58
CA SER A 659 -2.73 20.99 15.82
C SER A 659 -1.41 21.10 15.02
N LEU A 660 -0.69 22.22 15.14
CA LEU A 660 0.46 22.55 14.30
C LEU A 660 1.67 21.68 14.65
N THR A 661 2.14 20.91 13.67
CA THR A 661 3.30 20.02 13.77
C THR A 661 4.54 20.61 13.10
N TYR A 662 4.38 21.46 12.08
CA TYR A 662 5.48 22.11 11.36
C TYR A 662 5.21 23.61 11.24
N LEU A 663 6.16 24.42 11.71
CA LEU A 663 6.14 25.87 11.57
C LEU A 663 7.50 26.36 11.05
N ASN A 664 7.52 26.90 9.83
CA ASN A 664 8.69 27.52 9.24
C ASN A 664 8.39 28.98 8.89
N LEU A 665 9.07 29.89 9.60
CA LEU A 665 9.03 31.35 9.41
C LEU A 665 10.42 31.88 9.03
N SER A 666 11.33 31.02 8.61
CA SER A 666 12.73 31.38 8.32
C SER A 666 12.85 32.37 7.15
N ASP A 667 14.01 33.01 7.02
CA ASP A 667 14.31 33.84 5.85
C ASP A 667 13.26 34.95 5.57
N ASN A 668 12.93 35.69 6.64
CA ASN A 668 11.95 36.76 6.66
C ASN A 668 12.50 38.02 7.38
N LYS A 669 11.62 38.96 7.73
CA LYS A 669 11.95 40.21 8.43
C LYS A 669 11.22 40.32 9.78
N PHE A 670 10.85 39.19 10.40
CA PHE A 670 10.23 39.20 11.73
C PHE A 670 11.17 39.82 12.76
N GLU A 671 10.62 40.58 13.70
CA GLU A 671 11.35 41.35 14.70
C GLU A 671 10.78 41.16 16.12
N ARG A 672 11.45 41.74 17.11
CA ARG A 672 11.17 41.59 18.55
C ARG A 672 11.28 40.15 19.06
N SER A 673 10.69 39.87 20.22
CA SER A 673 10.82 38.61 20.96
C SER A 673 9.98 37.49 20.38
N ILE A 674 10.55 36.28 20.38
CA ILE A 674 9.81 35.03 20.24
C ILE A 674 8.70 35.00 21.32
N PRO A 675 7.41 34.85 20.95
CA PRO A 675 6.33 34.87 21.92
C PRO A 675 6.34 33.60 22.79
N PRO A 676 6.30 33.70 24.14
CA PRO A 676 6.29 32.53 25.02
C PRO A 676 5.14 31.55 24.78
N SER A 677 4.04 32.01 24.19
CA SER A 677 2.89 31.18 23.85
C SER A 677 3.19 30.12 22.77
N LEU A 678 4.27 30.24 21.98
CA LEU A 678 4.70 29.14 21.10
C LEU A 678 4.92 27.83 21.86
N GLY A 679 5.34 27.89 23.13
CA GLY A 679 5.49 26.72 24.01
C GLY A 679 4.17 26.00 24.35
N ASN A 680 3.01 26.59 24.03
CA ASN A 680 1.70 25.97 24.20
C ASN A 680 1.34 25.01 23.06
N ILE A 681 2.00 25.11 21.89
CA ILE A 681 1.69 24.31 20.69
C ILE A 681 2.30 22.91 20.84
N ARG A 682 1.69 22.08 21.69
CA ARG A 682 2.29 20.80 22.12
C ARG A 682 2.50 19.79 21.01
N ALA A 683 1.81 19.92 19.87
CA ALA A 683 1.96 19.05 18.71
C ALA A 683 3.22 19.35 17.86
N LEU A 684 3.92 20.45 18.13
CA LEU A 684 5.00 20.95 17.27
C LEU A 684 6.21 20.00 17.25
N ARG A 685 6.59 19.59 16.03
CA ARG A 685 7.73 18.71 15.71
C ARG A 685 8.87 19.45 15.02
N ALA A 686 8.56 20.47 14.22
CA ALA A 686 9.56 21.32 13.58
C ALA A 686 9.22 22.81 13.80
N LEU A 687 10.21 23.59 14.23
CA LEU A 687 10.13 25.04 14.42
C LEU A 687 11.36 25.73 13.85
N ASP A 688 11.20 26.37 12.70
CA ASP A 688 12.24 27.21 12.10
C ASP A 688 11.88 28.69 12.18
N LEU A 689 12.71 29.46 12.89
CA LEU A 689 12.64 30.93 13.00
C LEU A 689 13.96 31.57 12.55
N SER A 690 14.83 30.82 11.86
CA SER A 690 16.18 31.26 11.49
C SER A 690 16.18 32.42 10.50
N ASN A 691 17.31 33.12 10.40
CA ASN A 691 17.55 34.25 9.49
C ASN A 691 16.41 35.29 9.47
N ASN A 692 16.18 35.90 10.63
CA ASN A 692 15.20 36.96 10.86
C ASN A 692 15.87 38.13 11.63
N SER A 693 15.07 39.01 12.23
CA SER A 693 15.52 40.11 13.10
C SER A 693 14.98 39.98 14.54
N LEU A 694 14.66 38.77 14.97
CA LEU A 694 14.16 38.47 16.31
C LEU A 694 15.21 38.84 17.38
N SER A 695 14.78 39.28 18.56
CA SER A 695 15.62 39.85 19.60
C SER A 695 15.05 39.62 21.01
N GLY A 696 15.90 39.71 22.04
CA GLY A 696 15.53 39.35 23.41
C GLY A 696 15.75 37.86 23.69
N LEU A 697 15.10 37.35 24.74
CA LEU A 697 15.31 35.99 25.26
C LEU A 697 14.65 34.90 24.41
N ILE A 698 15.24 33.71 24.41
CA ILE A 698 14.56 32.46 24.03
C ILE A 698 13.64 32.05 25.19
N PRO A 699 12.30 31.93 25.01
CA PRO A 699 11.40 31.65 26.11
C PRO A 699 11.58 30.26 26.72
N GLU A 700 11.70 30.18 28.06
CA GLU A 700 11.72 28.91 28.80
C GLU A 700 10.47 28.04 28.57
N SER A 701 9.33 28.64 28.19
CA SER A 701 8.12 27.90 27.86
C SER A 701 8.28 26.96 26.66
N LEU A 702 9.27 27.17 25.79
CA LEU A 702 9.60 26.25 24.70
C LEU A 702 10.10 24.88 25.20
N GLU A 703 10.56 24.77 26.46
CA GLU A 703 10.85 23.48 27.10
C GLU A 703 9.61 22.57 27.19
N GLY A 704 8.39 23.14 27.06
CA GLY A 704 7.13 22.40 27.03
C GLY A 704 6.86 21.61 25.74
N LEU A 705 7.64 21.85 24.67
CA LEU A 705 7.43 21.26 23.34
C LEU A 705 8.04 19.85 23.23
N LYS A 706 7.40 18.88 23.90
CA LYS A 706 7.92 17.52 24.09
C LYS A 706 8.16 16.69 22.82
N PHE A 707 7.52 17.03 21.70
CA PHE A 707 7.65 16.30 20.43
C PHE A 707 8.53 17.05 19.41
N LEU A 708 9.18 18.14 19.81
CA LEU A 708 10.01 18.96 18.93
C LEU A 708 11.30 18.23 18.57
N GLN A 709 11.40 17.81 17.30
CA GLN A 709 12.52 17.10 16.70
C GLN A 709 13.49 18.07 16.00
N TYR A 710 12.96 19.11 15.34
CA TYR A 710 13.73 20.14 14.65
C TYR A 710 13.47 21.53 15.24
N PHE A 711 14.54 22.29 15.47
CA PHE A 711 14.50 23.67 15.96
C PHE A 711 15.66 24.48 15.41
N ASP A 712 15.39 25.65 14.83
CA ASP A 712 16.42 26.62 14.44
C ASP A 712 15.98 28.06 14.75
N VAL A 713 16.85 28.83 15.41
CA VAL A 713 16.71 30.28 15.69
C VAL A 713 17.98 31.05 15.31
N SER A 714 18.88 30.44 14.53
CA SER A 714 20.14 31.01 14.09
C SER A 714 19.95 32.26 13.22
N TYR A 715 21.00 33.06 13.08
CA TYR A 715 20.98 34.33 12.32
C TYR A 715 19.86 35.29 12.77
N ASN A 716 19.74 35.49 14.08
CA ASN A 716 18.88 36.49 14.72
C ASN A 716 19.71 37.42 15.63
N LYS A 717 19.04 38.20 16.50
CA LYS A 717 19.62 39.13 17.48
C LYS A 717 19.23 38.74 18.91
N LEU A 718 19.09 37.44 19.17
CA LEU A 718 18.68 36.91 20.48
C LEU A 718 19.81 37.06 21.51
N GLU A 719 19.41 37.19 22.77
CA GLU A 719 20.31 37.43 23.91
C GLU A 719 19.91 36.63 25.14
N GLY A 720 20.82 36.53 26.12
CA GLY A 720 20.54 35.89 27.42
C GLY A 720 20.66 34.37 27.41
N THR A 721 20.02 33.71 28.39
CA THR A 721 20.23 32.28 28.64
C THR A 721 19.46 31.40 27.67
N ILE A 722 20.13 30.39 27.09
CA ILE A 722 19.47 29.32 26.31
C ILE A 722 18.80 28.33 27.29
N PRO A 723 17.51 27.98 27.12
CA PRO A 723 16.84 26.93 27.89
C PRO A 723 17.57 25.57 27.82
N THR A 724 17.38 24.71 28.81
CA THR A 724 18.16 23.46 28.96
C THR A 724 17.34 22.18 29.10
N GLY A 725 16.07 22.30 29.53
CA GLY A 725 15.12 21.20 29.65
C GLY A 725 14.31 20.93 28.37
N GLY A 726 13.45 19.90 28.43
CA GLY A 726 12.59 19.54 27.31
C GLY A 726 13.38 19.19 26.04
N PRO A 727 12.95 19.64 24.83
CA PRO A 727 13.63 19.33 23.58
C PRO A 727 15.06 19.91 23.49
N PHE A 728 15.39 20.95 24.29
CA PHE A 728 16.72 21.56 24.31
C PHE A 728 17.83 20.62 24.78
N ILE A 729 17.49 19.43 25.29
CA ILE A 729 18.43 18.35 25.57
C ILE A 729 19.08 17.81 24.29
N ASN A 730 18.31 17.71 23.20
CA ASN A 730 18.74 17.12 21.92
C ASN A 730 19.09 18.17 20.86
N ILE A 731 18.72 19.45 21.06
CA ILE A 731 19.02 20.55 20.12
C ILE A 731 20.52 20.88 20.15
N THR A 732 21.13 21.00 18.97
CA THR A 732 22.58 21.24 18.81
C THR A 732 22.94 22.74 18.84
N ALA A 733 24.24 23.04 18.95
CA ALA A 733 24.76 24.41 18.84
C ALA A 733 24.44 25.13 17.51
N GLN A 734 24.16 24.36 16.44
CA GLN A 734 23.89 24.91 15.10
C GLN A 734 22.66 25.84 15.11
N SER A 735 21.60 25.42 15.82
CA SER A 735 20.32 26.12 15.97
C SER A 735 20.41 27.51 16.60
N PHE A 736 21.56 27.89 17.17
CA PHE A 736 21.76 29.16 17.87
C PHE A 736 22.78 30.09 17.20
N LEU A 737 23.39 29.67 16.08
CA LEU A 737 24.47 30.41 15.44
C LEU A 737 24.14 31.87 15.15
N HIS A 738 25.17 32.72 15.17
CA HIS A 738 25.10 34.17 14.91
C HIS A 738 24.25 35.00 15.89
N ASN A 739 23.69 34.41 16.96
CA ASN A 739 23.13 35.15 18.09
C ASN A 739 24.21 35.43 19.16
N SER A 740 25.09 36.41 18.89
CA SER A 740 26.31 36.64 19.68
C SER A 740 26.13 37.02 21.16
N ALA A 741 24.91 37.35 21.59
CA ALA A 741 24.58 37.74 22.97
C ALA A 741 23.93 36.61 23.79
N LEU A 742 23.78 35.41 23.21
CA LEU A 742 23.35 34.22 23.96
C LEU A 742 24.46 33.72 24.90
N CYS A 743 24.04 33.12 26.01
CA CYS A 743 24.90 32.42 26.96
C CYS A 743 24.22 31.15 27.46
N GLY A 744 24.96 30.19 28.03
CA GLY A 744 24.34 28.96 28.54
C GLY A 744 25.31 27.82 28.77
N ASP A 745 24.79 26.60 28.58
CA ASP A 745 25.54 25.35 28.65
C ASP A 745 26.62 25.27 27.54
N GLN A 746 27.78 24.70 27.86
CA GLN A 746 28.90 24.55 26.92
C GLN A 746 28.54 23.74 25.68
N ARG A 747 27.55 22.83 25.74
CA ARG A 747 27.06 22.04 24.59
C ARG A 747 26.56 22.91 23.44
N PHE A 748 26.06 24.11 23.74
CA PHE A 748 25.55 25.07 22.76
C PHE A 748 26.65 25.96 22.16
N GLN A 749 27.92 25.79 22.56
CA GLN A 749 29.08 26.55 22.07
C GLN A 749 28.98 28.07 22.27
N VAL A 750 28.17 28.52 23.23
CA VAL A 750 28.05 29.92 23.66
C VAL A 750 28.85 30.20 24.94
N PRO A 751 29.17 31.46 25.26
CA PRO A 751 29.78 31.81 26.54
C PRO A 751 28.95 31.36 27.75
N PRO A 752 29.57 31.00 28.88
CA PRO A 752 28.84 30.73 30.11
C PRO A 752 28.18 32.00 30.65
N CYS A 753 26.93 31.90 31.12
CA CYS A 753 26.23 33.05 31.71
C CYS A 753 26.93 33.53 33.00
N ILE A 754 27.29 34.81 33.07
CA ILE A 754 27.92 35.40 34.26
C ILE A 754 26.85 35.60 35.34
N GLY A 755 26.78 34.66 36.28
CA GLY A 755 25.87 34.75 37.42
C GLY A 755 26.22 35.91 38.36
N ASN A 756 25.21 36.73 38.70
CA ASN A 756 25.30 37.75 39.74
C ASN A 756 25.47 37.13 41.13
N ASN A 757 26.71 36.81 41.52
CA ASN A 757 27.07 36.40 42.88
C ASN A 757 28.36 37.11 43.34
N LEU A 758 28.28 38.43 43.48
CA LEU A 758 29.36 39.28 44.01
C LEU A 758 29.50 39.17 45.54
N ASN A 759 29.95 38.01 46.04
CA ASN A 759 30.49 37.93 47.39
C ASN A 759 31.95 38.42 47.42
N ASN A 760 32.08 39.71 47.70
CA ASN A 760 33.36 40.41 47.88
C ASN A 760 34.28 39.72 48.89
N SER A 761 35.44 39.22 48.46
CA SER A 761 36.72 39.57 49.11
C SER A 761 37.94 39.25 48.24
N ARG A 762 38.97 40.12 48.32
CA ARG A 762 40.33 39.97 47.74
C ARG A 762 40.39 39.85 46.21
N LEU A 763 40.31 40.98 45.48
CA LEU A 763 41.54 41.57 44.92
C LEU A 763 41.45 43.12 44.77
N LYS A 764 41.41 43.83 45.90
CA LYS A 764 41.94 45.20 45.94
C LYS A 764 43.47 45.12 45.84
N LYS A 765 44.09 45.95 44.98
CA LYS A 765 45.39 45.75 44.28
C LYS A 765 45.16 44.84 43.06
N VAL A 766 45.15 45.31 41.80
CA VAL A 766 46.03 46.31 41.16
C VAL A 766 45.21 47.34 40.33
N GLY A 767 44.72 48.40 40.99
CA GLY A 767 43.90 49.45 40.34
C GLY A 767 44.67 50.70 39.89
N ARG A 768 45.99 50.61 39.64
CA ARG A 768 46.85 51.76 39.26
C ARG A 768 48.07 51.36 38.42
N LEU A 769 47.90 50.91 37.16
CA LEU A 769 49.00 50.98 36.17
C LEU A 769 48.62 50.89 34.67
N VAL A 770 47.39 51.24 34.25
CA VAL A 770 47.02 51.25 32.82
C VAL A 770 46.41 52.59 32.42
N LYS A 771 47.25 53.64 32.35
CA LYS A 771 46.87 54.95 31.80
C LYS A 771 47.90 55.58 30.85
N TYR A 772 48.90 54.80 30.40
CA TYR A 772 50.03 55.29 29.59
C TYR A 772 50.47 54.37 28.42
N ILE A 773 49.74 53.29 28.10
CA ILE A 773 50.11 52.33 27.04
C ILE A 773 49.00 52.22 25.97
N VAL A 774 48.59 53.36 25.41
CA VAL A 774 47.58 53.46 24.34
C VAL A 774 48.09 54.24 23.09
N PRO A 775 49.03 55.21 23.19
CA PRO A 775 49.48 55.97 22.01
C PRO A 775 50.34 55.28 20.91
N PRO A 776 51.03 54.11 21.08
CA PRO A 776 52.00 53.66 20.07
C PRO A 776 51.47 52.67 19.00
N PHE A 777 50.26 52.12 19.15
CA PHE A 777 49.79 51.03 18.27
C PHE A 777 49.30 51.47 16.87
N ILE A 778 48.94 52.76 16.70
CA ILE A 778 48.32 53.25 15.46
C ILE A 778 49.37 53.52 14.35
N SER A 779 50.61 53.86 14.73
CA SER A 779 51.70 54.15 13.77
C SER A 779 52.30 52.92 13.10
N VAL A 780 52.17 51.73 13.69
CA VAL A 780 52.76 50.49 13.15
C VAL A 780 51.94 49.95 11.96
N ILE A 781 50.60 50.01 12.07
CA ILE A 781 49.66 49.45 11.09
C ILE A 781 49.80 50.10 9.70
N ILE A 782 50.06 51.41 9.66
CA ILE A 782 50.23 52.17 8.42
C ILE A 782 51.56 51.83 7.73
N LEU A 783 52.63 51.59 8.51
CA LEU A 783 53.93 51.21 7.95
C LEU A 783 53.92 49.79 7.36
N THR A 784 53.23 48.86 8.03
CA THR A 784 53.11 47.47 7.55
C THR A 784 52.36 47.35 6.22
N ALA A 785 51.33 48.16 5.99
CA ALA A 785 50.56 48.13 4.74
C ALA A 785 51.39 48.52 3.51
N ILE A 786 52.27 49.52 3.65
CA ILE A 786 53.15 50.00 2.57
C ILE A 786 54.23 48.97 2.24
N ILE A 787 54.78 48.29 3.25
CA ILE A 787 55.79 47.24 3.06
C ILE A 787 55.18 45.99 2.42
N LEU A 788 53.98 45.58 2.83
CA LEU A 788 53.23 44.47 2.20
C LEU A 788 52.96 44.71 0.70
N PHE A 789 52.61 45.95 0.32
CA PHE A 789 52.39 46.32 -1.07
C PHE A 789 53.65 46.18 -1.95
N ILE A 790 54.83 46.40 -1.38
CA ILE A 790 56.12 46.24 -2.07
C ILE A 790 56.53 44.76 -2.15
N LEU A 791 56.34 43.99 -1.07
CA LEU A 791 56.74 42.58 -1.00
C LEU A 791 55.94 41.68 -1.97
N VAL A 792 54.63 41.92 -2.14
CA VAL A 792 53.77 41.14 -3.05
C VAL A 792 54.22 41.25 -4.52
N ARG A 793 54.97 42.30 -4.89
CA ARG A 793 55.39 42.51 -6.29
C ARG A 793 56.72 41.85 -6.68
N THR A 794 57.41 41.18 -5.76
CA THR A 794 58.67 40.49 -6.06
C THR A 794 58.69 39.03 -5.61
N ARG A 795 58.95 38.15 -6.58
CA ARG A 795 59.29 36.71 -6.45
C ARG A 795 58.13 35.71 -6.33
N LYS A 796 57.65 35.36 -7.54
CA LYS A 796 57.51 33.95 -7.96
C LYS A 796 58.72 33.10 -7.53
N GLN A 797 58.45 31.78 -7.43
CA GLN A 797 59.34 30.59 -7.51
C GLN A 797 59.78 29.86 -6.22
N LYS A 798 59.46 28.55 -6.27
CA LYS A 798 60.15 27.35 -5.75
C LYS A 798 59.95 26.88 -4.28
N ARG A 799 59.10 25.84 -4.20
CA ARG A 799 59.21 24.56 -3.45
C ARG A 799 60.40 24.36 -2.48
N GLY A 800 60.09 23.79 -1.32
CA GLY A 800 60.98 23.06 -0.39
C GLY A 800 60.13 22.38 0.70
N LEU A 801 60.49 21.19 1.17
CA LEU A 801 59.62 20.27 1.93
C LEU A 801 60.07 20.04 3.40
N ALA A 802 59.14 19.51 4.21
CA ALA A 802 59.33 18.67 5.42
C ALA A 802 59.77 19.33 6.75
N SER A 803 59.43 18.79 7.94
CA SER A 803 58.29 17.95 8.41
C SER A 803 58.37 17.74 9.95
N ASN A 804 57.33 17.13 10.56
CA ASN A 804 57.26 16.58 11.94
C ASN A 804 57.26 17.59 13.11
N ASP A 805 56.62 17.34 14.26
CA ASP A 805 55.46 16.50 14.62
C ASP A 805 54.91 16.95 15.99
N ASP A 806 53.62 16.67 16.23
CA ASP A 806 53.11 15.86 17.37
C ASP A 806 51.82 16.40 18.04
N VAL A 807 51.06 15.48 18.64
CA VAL A 807 49.60 15.44 18.72
C VAL A 807 49.04 15.78 20.11
N SER A 808 47.87 16.44 20.16
CA SER A 808 46.87 16.24 21.24
C SER A 808 45.48 16.80 20.90
N LEU A 809 44.73 16.04 20.09
CA LEU A 809 43.36 15.59 20.38
C LEU A 809 42.36 16.53 21.07
N GLY A 810 41.52 17.16 20.24
CA GLY A 810 40.17 17.63 20.56
C GLY A 810 39.41 17.84 19.25
N VAL A 811 38.55 16.90 18.85
CA VAL A 811 38.04 16.83 17.46
C VAL A 811 36.96 17.88 17.19
N THR A 812 37.38 19.09 16.84
CA THR A 812 36.55 20.08 16.14
C THR A 812 36.48 19.71 14.64
N TRP A 813 35.29 19.44 14.12
CA TRP A 813 35.08 19.20 12.69
C TRP A 813 35.57 20.39 11.86
N ARG A 814 36.27 20.14 10.75
CA ARG A 814 36.86 21.18 9.91
C ARG A 814 35.76 21.89 9.11
N ARG A 815 35.48 23.16 9.42
CA ARG A 815 34.66 24.02 8.56
C ARG A 815 35.44 24.36 7.29
N ILE A 816 35.07 23.72 6.18
CA ILE A 816 35.67 23.94 4.86
C ILE A 816 34.82 24.97 4.12
N SER A 817 35.46 26.00 3.58
CA SER A 817 34.73 27.10 2.90
C SER A 817 34.40 26.75 1.45
N TYR A 818 33.33 27.34 0.90
CA TYR A 818 32.99 27.22 -0.52
C TYR A 818 34.16 27.59 -1.45
N ILE A 819 34.93 28.64 -1.10
CA ILE A 819 36.11 29.08 -1.85
C ILE A 819 37.25 28.06 -1.79
N GLU A 820 37.40 27.33 -0.67
CA GLU A 820 38.37 26.24 -0.55
C GLU A 820 37.96 25.04 -1.42
N LEU A 821 36.68 24.69 -1.45
CA LEU A 821 36.16 23.64 -2.34
C LEU A 821 36.33 24.02 -3.82
N VAL A 822 35.89 25.21 -4.23
CA VAL A 822 36.05 25.71 -5.61
C VAL A 822 37.52 25.69 -6.07
N ARG A 823 38.47 25.96 -5.18
CA ARG A 823 39.90 25.86 -5.51
C ARG A 823 40.39 24.42 -5.52
N GLY A 824 39.92 23.60 -4.59
CA GLY A 824 40.35 22.21 -4.44
C GLY A 824 39.84 21.28 -5.53
N THR A 825 38.66 21.54 -6.11
CA THR A 825 38.03 20.76 -7.18
C THR A 825 38.26 21.32 -8.59
N ASP A 826 39.11 22.35 -8.73
CA ASP A 826 39.30 23.13 -9.96
C ASP A 826 37.97 23.64 -10.55
N ALA A 827 37.25 24.45 -9.77
CA ALA A 827 35.92 24.98 -10.07
C ALA A 827 34.86 23.91 -10.40
N PHE A 828 34.94 22.73 -9.76
CA PHE A 828 34.11 21.57 -10.05
C PHE A 828 34.22 21.09 -11.51
N SER A 829 35.44 21.11 -12.04
CA SER A 829 35.76 20.63 -13.39
C SER A 829 35.33 19.17 -13.61
N GLU A 830 34.79 18.86 -14.79
CA GLU A 830 34.44 17.49 -15.22
C GLU A 830 35.64 16.54 -15.15
N THR A 831 36.87 17.05 -15.29
CA THR A 831 38.10 16.24 -15.15
C THR A 831 38.35 15.71 -13.73
N ASN A 832 37.68 16.29 -12.73
CA ASN A 832 37.69 15.84 -11.34
C ASN A 832 36.39 15.11 -10.96
N LEU A 833 35.43 14.90 -11.88
CA LEU A 833 34.19 14.20 -11.57
C LEU A 833 34.46 12.71 -11.31
N LEU A 834 34.05 12.23 -10.14
CA LEU A 834 34.15 10.83 -9.72
C LEU A 834 32.86 10.05 -10.03
N GLY A 835 31.71 10.72 -10.06
CA GLY A 835 30.42 10.14 -10.43
C GLY A 835 29.23 11.08 -10.22
N ASN A 836 28.10 10.77 -10.86
CA ASN A 836 26.82 11.44 -10.67
C ASN A 836 25.80 10.45 -10.10
N GLY A 837 25.09 10.86 -9.05
CA GLY A 837 23.99 10.11 -8.44
C GLY A 837 22.67 10.88 -8.48
N SER A 838 21.61 10.27 -7.95
CA SER A 838 20.24 10.82 -7.94
C SER A 838 20.09 12.15 -7.18
N PHE A 839 20.97 12.44 -6.23
CA PHE A 839 20.92 13.65 -5.39
C PHE A 839 22.05 14.66 -5.66
N GLY A 840 23.00 14.35 -6.56
CA GLY A 840 24.13 15.24 -6.82
C GLY A 840 25.35 14.60 -7.48
N SER A 841 26.43 15.35 -7.52
CA SER A 841 27.69 15.01 -8.21
C SER A 841 28.85 14.91 -7.22
N VAL A 842 29.72 13.91 -7.36
CA VAL A 842 30.89 13.71 -6.49
C VAL A 842 32.15 14.12 -7.25
N PHE A 843 32.93 15.04 -6.69
CA PHE A 843 34.19 15.52 -7.27
C PHE A 843 35.38 15.15 -6.41
N LYS A 844 36.51 14.84 -7.04
CA LYS A 844 37.81 14.80 -6.36
C LYS A 844 38.26 16.23 -6.04
N GLY A 845 38.75 16.44 -4.83
CA GLY A 845 39.34 17.71 -4.41
C GLY A 845 40.64 17.53 -3.65
N VAL A 846 41.46 18.58 -3.64
CA VAL A 846 42.63 18.70 -2.76
C VAL A 846 42.46 19.94 -1.88
N LEU A 847 42.36 19.76 -0.57
CA LEU A 847 42.19 20.87 0.38
C LEU A 847 43.49 21.69 0.55
N SER A 848 43.39 22.84 1.21
CA SER A 848 44.49 23.82 1.30
C SER A 848 45.76 23.34 2.04
N ASP A 849 45.65 22.26 2.80
CA ASP A 849 46.72 21.54 3.51
C ASP A 849 47.27 20.32 2.73
N GLY A 850 46.72 20.03 1.54
CA GLY A 850 47.14 18.92 0.68
C GLY A 850 46.34 17.63 0.85
N LEU A 851 45.30 17.60 1.68
CA LEU A 851 44.46 16.42 1.90
C LEU A 851 43.57 16.13 0.67
N ASN A 852 43.65 14.91 0.14
CA ASN A 852 42.74 14.41 -0.91
C ASN A 852 41.36 14.13 -0.32
N VAL A 853 40.31 14.64 -0.95
CA VAL A 853 38.92 14.50 -0.49
C VAL A 853 37.95 14.18 -1.63
N ALA A 854 36.85 13.52 -1.30
CA ALA A 854 35.68 13.40 -2.16
C ALA A 854 34.62 14.43 -1.73
N VAL A 855 34.15 15.25 -2.67
CA VAL A 855 33.22 16.36 -2.44
C VAL A 855 31.90 16.04 -3.12
N LYS A 856 30.92 15.53 -2.37
CA LYS A 856 29.55 15.26 -2.85
C LYS A 856 28.77 16.56 -2.80
N VAL A 857 28.55 17.17 -3.96
CA VAL A 857 27.78 18.41 -4.15
C VAL A 857 26.33 18.04 -4.45
N PHE A 858 25.41 18.50 -3.62
CA PHE A 858 23.99 18.18 -3.73
C PHE A 858 23.27 19.22 -4.59
N ASN A 859 22.23 18.79 -5.31
CA ASN A 859 21.38 19.71 -6.07
C ASN A 859 20.48 20.49 -5.10
N SER A 860 20.89 21.72 -4.75
CA SER A 860 20.20 22.60 -3.81
C SER A 860 18.80 23.07 -4.28
N GLN A 861 18.43 22.85 -5.54
CA GLN A 861 17.08 23.11 -6.06
C GLN A 861 16.12 21.92 -5.87
N LEU A 862 16.62 20.74 -5.55
CA LEU A 862 15.81 19.54 -5.34
C LEU A 862 15.62 19.26 -3.84
N GLU A 863 14.41 19.40 -3.34
CA GLU A 863 14.12 19.25 -1.90
C GLU A 863 14.54 17.87 -1.35
N ARG A 864 14.38 16.80 -2.15
CA ARG A 864 14.84 15.45 -1.79
C ARG A 864 16.37 15.36 -1.62
N ALA A 865 17.13 16.11 -2.41
CA ALA A 865 18.59 16.16 -2.31
C ALA A 865 19.03 16.93 -1.06
N THR A 866 18.30 18.00 -0.72
CA THR A 866 18.48 18.75 0.52
C THR A 866 18.25 17.85 1.74
N ARG A 867 17.14 17.09 1.78
CA ARG A 867 16.87 16.10 2.84
C ARG A 867 17.91 14.97 2.89
N SER A 868 18.41 14.52 1.75
CA SER A 868 19.50 13.52 1.65
C SER A 868 20.81 14.05 2.24
N PHE A 869 21.19 15.30 1.95
CA PHE A 869 22.35 15.95 2.58
C PHE A 869 22.20 16.07 4.10
N ASP A 870 21.02 16.47 4.59
CA ASP A 870 20.79 16.65 6.02
C ASP A 870 20.81 15.29 6.76
N THR A 871 20.22 14.25 6.17
CA THR A 871 20.25 12.85 6.67
C THR A 871 21.68 12.29 6.70
N GLU A 872 22.47 12.48 5.62
CA GLU A 872 23.87 12.08 5.57
C GLU A 872 24.71 12.82 6.62
N CYS A 873 24.49 14.13 6.80
CA CYS A 873 25.20 14.90 7.83
C CYS A 873 24.87 14.42 9.24
N GLU A 874 23.60 14.16 9.55
CA GLU A 874 23.17 13.68 10.86
C GLU A 874 23.82 12.33 11.20
N ILE A 875 23.68 11.34 10.30
CA ILE A 875 24.20 10.00 10.50
C ILE A 875 25.73 10.00 10.51
N LEU A 876 26.40 10.57 9.50
CA LEU A 876 27.87 10.57 9.43
C LEU A 876 28.55 11.39 10.54
N SER A 877 27.86 12.38 11.13
CA SER A 877 28.40 13.10 12.29
C SER A 877 28.42 12.28 13.59
N SER A 878 27.59 11.25 13.70
CA SER A 878 27.39 10.45 14.92
C SER A 878 28.05 9.07 14.86
N ILE A 879 28.17 8.46 13.67
CA ILE A 879 28.83 7.16 13.47
C ILE A 879 30.35 7.31 13.28
N ARG A 880 31.14 6.43 13.92
CA ARG A 880 32.60 6.35 13.70
C ARG A 880 33.08 4.90 13.78
N HIS A 881 33.26 4.28 12.62
CA HIS A 881 33.76 2.91 12.52
C HIS A 881 34.81 2.80 11.41
N ARG A 882 35.75 1.86 11.56
CA ARG A 882 36.88 1.69 10.63
C ARG A 882 36.45 1.32 9.20
N ASN A 883 35.28 0.70 9.06
CA ASN A 883 34.71 0.25 7.78
C ASN A 883 33.55 1.14 7.28
N LEU A 884 33.50 2.39 7.74
CA LEU A 884 32.57 3.42 7.25
C LEU A 884 33.39 4.56 6.64
N VAL A 885 32.86 5.23 5.61
CA VAL A 885 33.55 6.39 5.04
C VAL A 885 33.57 7.54 6.05
N GLN A 886 34.77 8.06 6.32
CA GLN A 886 34.94 9.16 7.25
C GLN A 886 34.46 10.49 6.66
N ILE A 887 33.57 11.18 7.36
CA ILE A 887 33.27 12.60 7.12
C ILE A 887 34.43 13.48 7.63
N ILE A 888 34.93 14.36 6.76
CA ILE A 888 35.98 15.35 7.07
C ILE A 888 35.34 16.69 7.45
N GLY A 889 34.23 17.02 6.80
CA GLY A 889 33.40 18.17 7.11
C GLY A 889 32.26 18.34 6.11
N CYS A 890 31.55 19.46 6.19
CA CYS A 890 30.56 19.87 5.20
C CYS A 890 30.70 21.37 4.90
N CYS A 891 30.23 21.77 3.73
CA CYS A 891 30.07 23.16 3.32
C CYS A 891 28.59 23.37 2.99
N SER A 892 27.88 24.09 3.86
CA SER A 892 26.46 24.40 3.69
C SER A 892 26.25 25.90 3.71
N ASN A 893 25.58 26.41 2.68
CA ASN A 893 24.97 27.74 2.61
C ASN A 893 23.67 27.66 1.80
N LYS A 894 22.92 28.76 1.71
CA LYS A 894 21.57 28.80 1.12
C LYS A 894 21.48 28.36 -0.34
N GLU A 895 22.56 28.46 -1.11
CA GLU A 895 22.57 28.11 -2.54
C GLU A 895 23.42 26.86 -2.83
N PHE A 896 24.22 26.38 -1.87
CA PHE A 896 25.20 25.32 -2.07
C PHE A 896 25.35 24.43 -0.82
N LYS A 897 25.02 23.14 -0.98
CA LYS A 897 25.23 22.08 0.02
C LYS A 897 26.23 21.07 -0.53
N ALA A 898 27.32 20.82 0.20
CA ALA A 898 28.30 19.79 -0.15
C ALA A 898 28.86 19.08 1.09
N LEU A 899 29.02 17.77 0.98
CA LEU A 899 29.62 16.89 1.98
C LEU A 899 31.07 16.58 1.57
N VAL A 900 31.99 16.65 2.52
CA VAL A 900 33.42 16.40 2.29
C VAL A 900 33.83 15.12 3.03
N LEU A 901 34.15 14.10 2.25
CA LEU A 901 34.45 12.74 2.69
C LEU A 901 35.91 12.39 2.41
N GLY A 902 36.43 11.39 3.12
CA GLY A 902 37.71 10.77 2.79
C GLY A 902 37.73 10.27 1.33
N PHE A 903 38.77 10.61 0.58
CA PHE A 903 38.93 10.12 -0.79
C PHE A 903 39.42 8.67 -0.77
N MET A 904 38.67 7.77 -1.43
CA MET A 904 39.00 6.35 -1.53
C MET A 904 39.64 6.07 -2.91
N PRO A 905 40.97 5.89 -3.00
CA PRO A 905 41.68 5.91 -4.28
C PRO A 905 41.45 4.66 -5.14
N ASN A 906 41.09 3.52 -4.54
CA ASN A 906 40.79 2.30 -5.27
C ASN A 906 39.33 2.25 -5.79
N GLY A 907 38.50 3.26 -5.47
CA GLY A 907 37.14 3.40 -6.01
C GLY A 907 36.12 2.44 -5.40
N SER A 908 35.01 2.17 -6.11
CA SER A 908 33.94 1.28 -5.65
C SER A 908 34.22 -0.19 -5.97
N LEU A 909 33.69 -1.07 -5.13
CA LEU A 909 33.73 -2.53 -5.32
C LEU A 909 33.10 -2.95 -6.65
N GLU A 910 32.05 -2.26 -7.11
CA GLU A 910 31.43 -2.51 -8.42
C GLU A 910 32.46 -2.50 -9.56
N LYS A 911 33.42 -1.56 -9.53
CA LYS A 911 34.48 -1.46 -10.54
C LYS A 911 35.38 -2.70 -10.54
N TRP A 912 35.66 -3.28 -9.38
CA TRP A 912 36.51 -4.47 -9.22
C TRP A 912 35.78 -5.80 -9.45
N LEU A 913 34.44 -5.79 -9.49
CA LEU A 913 33.65 -6.97 -9.85
C LEU A 913 33.38 -7.06 -11.36
N HIS A 914 33.26 -5.91 -12.05
CA HIS A 914 32.70 -5.85 -13.40
C HIS A 914 33.58 -5.17 -14.48
N MET A 915 34.77 -4.65 -14.14
CA MET A 915 35.69 -4.06 -15.13
C MET A 915 36.77 -5.05 -15.58
N GLU A 916 36.94 -5.20 -16.89
CA GLU A 916 37.95 -6.09 -17.49
C GLU A 916 39.37 -5.80 -16.97
N ASN A 917 40.11 -6.86 -16.61
CA ASN A 917 41.46 -6.85 -16.05
C ASN A 917 41.62 -6.31 -14.60
N CYS A 918 40.54 -6.09 -13.83
CA CYS A 918 40.60 -5.63 -12.44
C CYS A 918 40.06 -6.66 -11.42
N GLY A 919 40.54 -7.92 -11.46
CA GLY A 919 39.99 -9.02 -10.64
C GLY A 919 40.47 -9.06 -9.18
N LEU A 920 39.52 -9.17 -8.23
CA LEU A 920 39.78 -9.49 -6.82
C LEU A 920 39.80 -11.00 -6.57
N ASP A 921 40.78 -11.48 -5.81
CA ASP A 921 40.90 -12.88 -5.38
C ASP A 921 39.91 -13.26 -4.26
N SER A 922 39.75 -14.57 -4.01
CA SER A 922 38.77 -15.08 -3.04
C SER A 922 39.02 -14.60 -1.61
N ILE A 923 40.28 -14.35 -1.22
CA ILE A 923 40.64 -13.86 0.12
C ILE A 923 40.26 -12.39 0.27
N SER A 924 40.55 -11.56 -0.74
CA SER A 924 40.22 -10.14 -0.75
C SER A 924 38.71 -9.93 -0.74
N ARG A 925 37.95 -10.68 -1.56
CA ARG A 925 36.48 -10.63 -1.53
C ARG A 925 35.92 -11.06 -0.18
N LEU A 926 36.48 -12.09 0.46
CA LEU A 926 36.04 -12.51 1.81
C LEU A 926 36.40 -11.48 2.89
N GLN A 927 37.54 -10.78 2.77
CA GLN A 927 37.90 -9.70 3.67
C GLN A 927 36.94 -8.50 3.53
N ILE A 928 36.69 -8.06 2.29
CA ILE A 928 35.74 -6.99 1.97
C ILE A 928 34.34 -7.33 2.49
N ALA A 929 33.89 -8.58 2.34
CA ALA A 929 32.63 -9.05 2.89
C ALA A 929 32.58 -8.93 4.43
N ILE A 930 33.65 -9.31 5.14
CA ILE A 930 33.76 -9.15 6.60
C ILE A 930 33.75 -7.68 6.99
N ASP A 931 34.47 -6.82 6.28
CA ASP A 931 34.53 -5.38 6.54
C ASP A 931 33.15 -4.71 6.42
N VAL A 932 32.37 -5.04 5.39
CA VAL A 932 30.98 -4.55 5.25
C VAL A 932 30.05 -5.18 6.31
N ALA A 933 30.26 -6.45 6.69
CA ALA A 933 29.48 -7.06 7.78
C ALA A 933 29.73 -6.36 9.13
N LEU A 934 30.98 -6.01 9.44
CA LEU A 934 31.35 -5.28 10.65
C LEU A 934 30.81 -3.84 10.65
N ALA A 935 30.78 -3.18 9.49
CA ALA A 935 30.13 -1.89 9.31
C ALA A 935 28.62 -1.96 9.65
N LEU A 936 27.91 -2.94 9.10
CA LEU A 936 26.48 -3.15 9.35
C LEU A 936 26.19 -3.63 10.78
N GLU A 937 27.01 -4.50 11.36
CA GLU A 937 26.93 -4.89 12.77
C GLU A 937 26.99 -3.66 13.69
N TYR A 938 27.96 -2.76 13.43
CA TYR A 938 28.12 -1.50 14.14
C TYR A 938 26.92 -0.55 13.95
N LEU A 939 26.36 -0.44 12.75
CA LEU A 939 25.18 0.39 12.49
C LEU A 939 23.92 -0.16 13.19
N HIS A 940 23.74 -1.49 13.24
CA HIS A 940 22.56 -2.13 13.83
C HIS A 940 22.63 -2.28 15.35
N HIS A 941 23.83 -2.45 15.94
CA HIS A 941 24.01 -2.80 17.36
C HIS A 941 25.04 -1.93 18.11
N GLY A 942 25.83 -1.10 17.42
CA GLY A 942 26.90 -0.29 18.01
C GLY A 942 26.46 1.06 18.60
N HIS A 943 25.19 1.42 18.42
CA HIS A 943 24.59 2.66 18.90
C HIS A 943 23.33 2.39 19.73
N THR A 944 22.93 3.39 20.54
CA THR A 944 21.68 3.35 21.34
C THR A 944 20.43 3.14 20.48
N PHE A 945 20.50 3.55 19.22
CA PHE A 945 19.44 3.48 18.22
C PHE A 945 20.01 2.82 16.96
N PRO A 946 19.35 1.79 16.39
CA PRO A 946 19.77 1.19 15.13
C PRO A 946 19.74 2.19 13.97
N VAL A 947 20.78 2.17 13.14
CA VAL A 947 20.83 2.87 11.85
C VAL A 947 20.62 1.84 10.74
N VAL A 948 19.55 1.99 9.97
CA VAL A 948 19.28 1.16 8.77
C VAL A 948 19.73 1.93 7.54
N HIS A 949 20.59 1.34 6.72
CA HIS A 949 21.25 2.01 5.60
C HIS A 949 20.35 2.13 4.35
N CYS A 950 19.49 1.14 4.11
CA CYS A 950 18.51 1.08 3.02
C CYS A 950 19.07 1.01 1.59
N ASP A 951 20.40 1.02 1.38
CA ASP A 951 21.00 1.05 0.03
C ASP A 951 22.34 0.28 -0.06
N ILE A 952 22.33 -0.99 0.36
CA ILE A 952 23.52 -1.85 0.33
C ILE A 952 23.69 -2.48 -1.06
N LYS A 953 24.75 -2.08 -1.77
CA LYS A 953 25.13 -2.53 -3.12
C LYS A 953 26.63 -2.24 -3.40
N PRO A 954 27.29 -2.89 -4.38
CA PRO A 954 28.74 -2.73 -4.60
C PRO A 954 29.20 -1.32 -4.96
N SER A 955 28.35 -0.47 -5.54
CA SER A 955 28.70 0.93 -5.84
C SER A 955 28.84 1.79 -4.59
N ASN A 956 28.18 1.41 -3.49
CA ASN A 956 28.22 2.08 -2.19
C ASN A 956 29.29 1.49 -1.24
N VAL A 957 30.10 0.55 -1.71
CA VAL A 957 31.24 -0.02 -0.97
C VAL A 957 32.52 0.50 -1.63
N LEU A 958 33.26 1.38 -0.94
CA LEU A 958 34.50 1.97 -1.45
C LEU A 958 35.73 1.30 -0.83
N LEU A 959 36.84 1.29 -1.56
CA LEU A 959 38.12 0.68 -1.13
C LEU A 959 39.20 1.75 -0.91
N ASP A 960 39.83 1.71 0.27
CA ASP A 960 40.93 2.60 0.64
C ASP A 960 42.28 2.16 0.03
N GLU A 961 43.38 2.80 0.44
CA GLU A 961 44.74 2.48 -0.05
C GLU A 961 45.18 1.04 0.26
N ASP A 962 44.70 0.46 1.36
CA ASP A 962 45.03 -0.89 1.85
C ASP A 962 43.99 -1.95 1.42
N MET A 963 43.06 -1.60 0.52
CA MET A 963 41.93 -2.44 0.06
C MET A 963 40.92 -2.81 1.16
N VAL A 964 40.87 -2.04 2.24
CA VAL A 964 39.85 -2.14 3.29
C VAL A 964 38.53 -1.58 2.77
N ALA A 965 37.42 -2.25 3.07
CA ALA A 965 36.10 -1.80 2.64
C ALA A 965 35.51 -0.75 3.58
N HIS A 966 34.99 0.33 2.98
CA HIS A 966 34.27 1.41 3.63
C HIS A 966 32.89 1.59 2.99
N LEU A 967 31.84 1.39 3.77
CA LEU A 967 30.46 1.60 3.34
C LEU A 967 30.10 3.11 3.32
N CYS A 968 29.37 3.55 2.30
CA CYS A 968 29.04 4.96 2.05
C CYS A 968 27.62 5.17 1.49
N ASP A 969 27.25 6.45 1.34
CA ASP A 969 25.96 6.93 0.81
C ASP A 969 24.73 6.64 1.71
N PHE A 970 24.65 7.38 2.82
CA PHE A 970 23.53 7.32 3.76
C PHE A 970 22.31 8.16 3.32
N GLY A 971 22.21 8.55 2.05
CA GLY A 971 21.23 9.52 1.54
C GLY A 971 19.75 9.16 1.75
N ILE A 972 19.45 7.87 1.95
CA ILE A 972 18.09 7.37 2.22
C ILE A 972 17.96 6.56 3.52
N ALA A 973 19.01 6.53 4.34
CA ALA A 973 19.08 5.78 5.59
C ALA A 973 18.03 6.25 6.62
N LYS A 974 17.83 5.45 7.67
CA LYS A 974 16.87 5.69 8.76
C LYS A 974 17.49 5.46 10.13
N LEU A 975 17.26 6.41 11.03
CA LEU A 975 17.48 6.32 12.47
C LEU A 975 16.17 5.86 13.13
N PHE A 976 16.25 4.97 14.11
CA PHE A 976 15.07 4.39 14.78
C PHE A 976 14.87 5.03 16.16
N ASP A 977 13.65 5.47 16.48
CA ASP A 977 13.29 6.02 17.79
C ASP A 977 13.06 4.91 18.85
N ASP A 978 13.08 5.29 20.13
CA ASP A 978 13.04 4.38 21.29
C ASP A 978 11.78 3.49 21.32
N GLY A 979 11.92 2.24 20.86
CA GLY A 979 10.84 1.23 20.82
C GLY A 979 10.27 0.91 19.42
N GLU A 980 10.70 1.58 18.35
CA GLU A 980 10.30 1.24 16.98
C GLU A 980 11.29 0.25 16.33
N ASN A 981 10.76 -0.86 15.77
CA ASN A 981 11.54 -1.87 15.04
C ASN A 981 11.25 -1.91 13.53
N ILE A 982 10.27 -1.15 13.05
CA ILE A 982 9.88 -1.05 11.64
C ILE A 982 9.42 0.38 11.37
N VAL A 983 9.99 1.03 10.35
CA VAL A 983 9.61 2.38 9.88
C VAL A 983 8.98 2.29 8.49
N LEU A 984 7.89 3.03 8.25
CA LEU A 984 7.27 3.15 6.93
C LEU A 984 7.86 4.34 6.16
N THR A 985 8.35 4.10 4.95
CA THR A 985 8.91 5.12 4.04
C THR A 985 8.27 5.07 2.66
N LYS A 986 8.28 6.21 1.95
CA LYS A 986 7.90 6.32 0.54
C LYS A 986 9.10 6.25 -0.41
N THR A 987 10.32 6.11 0.12
CA THR A 987 11.56 6.03 -0.67
C THR A 987 11.85 4.58 -1.04
N LEU A 988 11.71 4.22 -2.31
CA LEU A 988 12.07 2.91 -2.85
C LEU A 988 13.58 2.66 -2.71
N GLY A 989 13.97 1.42 -2.37
CA GLY A 989 15.37 0.97 -2.38
C GLY A 989 15.86 0.59 -3.79
N THR A 990 17.15 0.30 -3.94
CA THR A 990 17.71 -0.08 -5.25
C THR A 990 17.16 -1.43 -5.75
N ILE A 991 16.70 -1.43 -7.01
CA ILE A 991 16.16 -2.60 -7.73
C ILE A 991 17.18 -3.75 -7.70
N GLY A 992 16.71 -4.98 -7.46
CA GLY A 992 17.55 -6.18 -7.33
C GLY A 992 18.19 -6.40 -5.95
N TYR A 993 18.38 -5.34 -5.14
CA TYR A 993 19.00 -5.42 -3.80
C TYR A 993 18.00 -5.22 -2.67
N ALA A 994 16.93 -4.45 -2.87
CA ALA A 994 15.96 -4.13 -1.83
C ALA A 994 15.20 -5.38 -1.33
N ALA A 995 14.97 -5.46 -0.02
CA ALA A 995 14.16 -6.51 0.59
C ALA A 995 12.69 -6.45 0.09
N PRO A 996 11.99 -7.60 -0.08
CA PRO A 996 10.62 -7.61 -0.63
C PRO A 996 9.64 -6.73 0.14
N GLU A 997 9.67 -6.74 1.47
CA GLU A 997 8.81 -5.93 2.34
C GLU A 997 9.14 -4.42 2.28
N TYR A 998 10.38 -4.08 1.92
CA TYR A 998 10.83 -2.71 1.73
C TYR A 998 10.40 -2.20 0.33
N GLY A 999 10.71 -2.96 -0.72
CA GLY A 999 10.40 -2.58 -2.11
C GLY A 999 8.91 -2.50 -2.43
N SER A 1000 8.08 -3.38 -1.87
CA SER A 1000 6.62 -3.43 -2.14
C SER A 1000 5.78 -2.69 -1.10
N GLY A 1001 6.19 -2.70 0.17
CA GLY A 1001 5.39 -2.20 1.30
C GLY A 1001 5.96 -0.96 1.99
N GLY A 1002 7.12 -0.46 1.56
CA GLY A 1002 7.82 0.66 2.19
C GLY A 1002 8.28 0.39 3.62
N ARG A 1003 8.35 -0.88 4.07
CA ARG A 1003 8.71 -1.25 5.45
C ARG A 1003 10.22 -1.42 5.58
N VAL A 1004 10.85 -0.53 6.34
CA VAL A 1004 12.29 -0.53 6.63
C VAL A 1004 12.53 -1.12 8.02
N SER A 1005 13.53 -1.99 8.13
CA SER A 1005 13.98 -2.68 9.35
C SER A 1005 15.45 -3.07 9.19
N THR A 1006 16.16 -3.39 10.27
CA THR A 1006 17.55 -3.91 10.19
C THR A 1006 17.63 -5.21 9.36
N SER A 1007 16.58 -6.03 9.38
CA SER A 1007 16.42 -7.21 8.50
C SER A 1007 16.33 -6.89 7.01
N ALA A 1008 16.03 -5.65 6.60
CA ALA A 1008 16.06 -5.24 5.20
C ALA A 1008 17.51 -5.07 4.70
N ASP A 1009 18.37 -4.41 5.48
CA ASP A 1009 19.82 -4.33 5.19
C ASP A 1009 20.47 -5.72 5.15
N VAL A 1010 20.06 -6.65 6.04
CA VAL A 1010 20.51 -8.05 6.01
C VAL A 1010 20.22 -8.70 4.67
N TYR A 1011 19.02 -8.50 4.12
CA TYR A 1011 18.66 -9.06 2.81
C TYR A 1011 19.52 -8.48 1.69
N SER A 1012 19.69 -7.15 1.65
CA SER A 1012 20.54 -6.48 0.65
C SER A 1012 22.01 -6.89 0.77
N TYR A 1013 22.50 -7.11 1.98
CA TYR A 1013 23.82 -7.71 2.24
C TYR A 1013 23.91 -9.17 1.75
N GLY A 1014 22.82 -9.93 1.84
CA GLY A 1014 22.70 -11.26 1.24
C GLY A 1014 22.88 -11.24 -0.28
N ILE A 1015 22.25 -10.30 -0.99
CA ILE A 1015 22.44 -10.11 -2.44
C ILE A 1015 23.88 -9.67 -2.76
N LEU A 1016 24.45 -8.74 -1.98
CA LEU A 1016 25.84 -8.32 -2.11
C LEU A 1016 26.82 -9.51 -2.03
N LEU A 1017 26.62 -10.44 -1.08
CA LEU A 1017 27.42 -11.66 -0.98
C LEU A 1017 27.28 -12.55 -2.23
N LEU A 1018 26.09 -12.69 -2.81
CA LEU A 1018 25.91 -13.50 -4.01
C LEU A 1018 26.62 -12.88 -5.21
N GLU A 1019 26.44 -11.59 -5.46
CA GLU A 1019 27.13 -10.86 -6.53
C GLU A 1019 28.66 -10.91 -6.36
N MET A 1020 29.17 -10.71 -5.15
CA MET A 1020 30.60 -10.74 -4.88
C MET A 1020 31.28 -12.06 -5.25
N PHE A 1021 30.60 -13.21 -5.15
CA PHE A 1021 31.20 -14.52 -5.41
C PHE A 1021 30.76 -15.18 -6.72
N THR A 1022 29.69 -14.68 -7.35
CA THR A 1022 29.27 -15.08 -8.72
C THR A 1022 29.86 -14.17 -9.81
N SER A 1023 30.27 -12.94 -9.47
CA SER A 1023 30.57 -11.86 -10.43
C SER A 1023 29.40 -11.56 -11.39
N LYS A 1024 28.17 -11.70 -10.91
CA LYS A 1024 26.94 -11.38 -11.64
C LYS A 1024 26.16 -10.31 -10.90
N LYS A 1025 25.56 -9.35 -11.60
CA LYS A 1025 24.64 -8.37 -10.99
C LYS A 1025 23.27 -8.98 -10.81
N PRO A 1026 22.50 -8.63 -9.75
CA PRO A 1026 21.11 -9.07 -9.63
C PRO A 1026 20.19 -8.52 -10.73
N THR A 1027 20.70 -7.61 -11.57
CA THR A 1027 20.05 -7.02 -12.74
C THR A 1027 20.70 -7.44 -14.07
N ASP A 1028 21.57 -8.46 -14.09
CA ASP A 1028 22.08 -9.02 -15.35
C ASP A 1028 20.94 -9.75 -16.07
N ASP A 1029 20.92 -9.70 -17.42
CA ASP A 1029 19.87 -10.32 -18.28
C ASP A 1029 19.63 -11.83 -18.05
N ILE A 1030 20.52 -12.51 -17.31
CA ILE A 1030 20.36 -13.92 -16.92
C ILE A 1030 19.39 -14.11 -15.75
N PHE A 1031 19.04 -13.05 -15.03
CA PHE A 1031 18.07 -13.07 -13.95
C PHE A 1031 16.80 -12.33 -14.38
N ASN A 1032 15.68 -12.97 -14.14
CA ASN A 1032 14.34 -12.49 -14.47
C ASN A 1032 13.38 -12.98 -13.39
N GLU A 1033 12.07 -12.87 -13.64
CA GLU A 1033 11.04 -13.19 -12.64
C GLU A 1033 10.88 -14.71 -12.40
N GLU A 1034 11.38 -15.57 -13.30
CA GLU A 1034 11.38 -17.03 -13.14
C GLU A 1034 12.64 -17.56 -12.42
N MET A 1035 13.74 -16.80 -12.47
CA MET A 1035 15.03 -17.18 -11.90
C MET A 1035 15.74 -15.97 -11.29
N SER A 1036 15.49 -15.71 -10.02
CA SER A 1036 16.28 -14.72 -9.28
C SER A 1036 17.69 -15.24 -8.99
N MET A 1037 18.64 -14.33 -8.78
CA MET A 1037 19.99 -14.68 -8.32
C MET A 1037 19.99 -15.58 -7.07
N LYS A 1038 19.00 -15.42 -6.19
CA LYS A 1038 18.81 -16.25 -5.00
C LYS A 1038 18.48 -17.69 -5.37
N GLU A 1039 17.52 -17.90 -6.29
CA GLU A 1039 17.12 -19.24 -6.73
C GLU A 1039 18.22 -19.95 -7.51
N TRP A 1040 18.92 -19.23 -8.40
CA TRP A 1040 20.04 -19.76 -9.17
C TRP A 1040 21.17 -20.30 -8.29
N VAL A 1041 21.54 -19.54 -7.24
CA VAL A 1041 22.56 -19.98 -6.28
C VAL A 1041 22.03 -21.11 -5.37
N LEU A 1042 20.74 -21.08 -4.99
CA LEU A 1042 20.12 -22.12 -4.19
C LEU A 1042 20.03 -23.47 -4.94
N GLU A 1043 19.78 -23.44 -6.25
CA GLU A 1043 19.82 -24.62 -7.12
C GLU A 1043 21.24 -25.19 -7.21
N ALA A 1044 22.25 -24.36 -7.49
CA ALA A 1044 23.64 -24.80 -7.52
C ALA A 1044 24.15 -25.36 -6.17
N LEU A 1045 23.65 -24.86 -5.03
CA LEU A 1045 23.89 -25.44 -3.72
C LEU A 1045 23.23 -26.83 -3.55
N ARG A 1046 21.99 -27.00 -4.03
CA ARG A 1046 21.26 -28.28 -3.97
C ARG A 1046 21.88 -29.35 -4.87
N GLU A 1047 22.35 -28.98 -6.06
CA GLU A 1047 23.03 -29.87 -7.00
C GLU A 1047 24.50 -30.13 -6.65
N ASN A 1048 25.04 -29.47 -5.62
CA ASN A 1048 26.47 -29.46 -5.29
C ASN A 1048 27.35 -29.04 -6.49
N ALA A 1049 26.86 -28.06 -7.26
CA ALA A 1049 27.41 -27.58 -8.52
C ALA A 1049 28.04 -26.17 -8.40
N VAL A 1050 28.38 -25.75 -7.17
CA VAL A 1050 28.90 -24.41 -6.83
C VAL A 1050 30.03 -23.95 -7.77
N ALA A 1051 30.97 -24.83 -8.11
CA ALA A 1051 32.08 -24.49 -9.01
C ALA A 1051 31.67 -24.02 -10.42
N LYS A 1052 30.43 -24.26 -10.88
CA LYS A 1052 29.91 -23.78 -12.18
C LYS A 1052 29.40 -22.35 -12.17
N ILE A 1053 29.03 -21.82 -11.00
CA ILE A 1053 28.35 -20.51 -10.86
C ILE A 1053 29.22 -19.44 -10.18
N VAL A 1054 30.35 -19.86 -9.62
CA VAL A 1054 31.37 -18.95 -9.07
C VAL A 1054 32.08 -18.22 -10.20
N GLY A 1055 32.38 -16.93 -9.98
CA GLY A 1055 33.04 -16.09 -10.98
C GLY A 1055 34.34 -16.73 -11.51
N THR A 1056 34.55 -16.67 -12.83
CA THR A 1056 35.63 -17.39 -13.54
C THR A 1056 37.03 -17.17 -12.96
N ASP A 1057 37.26 -16.00 -12.39
CA ASP A 1057 38.58 -15.57 -11.88
C ASP A 1057 38.89 -16.12 -10.47
N LEU A 1058 37.89 -16.70 -9.78
CA LEU A 1058 38.00 -17.21 -8.41
C LEU A 1058 38.39 -18.70 -8.33
N LEU A 1059 38.13 -19.46 -9.41
CA LEU A 1059 38.37 -20.91 -9.49
C LEU A 1059 39.22 -21.28 -10.72
N ALA A 1060 40.45 -20.76 -10.79
CA ALA A 1060 41.44 -21.22 -11.76
C ALA A 1060 41.72 -22.74 -11.58
N SER A 1061 41.64 -23.49 -12.68
CA SER A 1061 41.62 -24.97 -12.68
C SER A 1061 42.95 -25.65 -12.33
N ASP A 1062 44.06 -24.90 -12.24
CA ASP A 1062 45.41 -25.39 -11.94
C ASP A 1062 45.84 -25.15 -10.47
N ASP A 1063 44.93 -24.68 -9.60
CA ASP A 1063 45.30 -24.21 -8.26
C ASP A 1063 45.28 -25.32 -7.18
N GLN A 1064 46.38 -25.42 -6.41
CA GLN A 1064 46.63 -26.45 -5.38
C GLN A 1064 45.60 -26.44 -4.22
N HIS A 1065 44.76 -25.40 -4.16
CA HIS A 1065 43.76 -25.16 -3.13
C HIS A 1065 42.30 -25.14 -3.64
N PHE A 1066 42.02 -25.63 -4.86
CA PHE A 1066 40.68 -25.63 -5.49
C PHE A 1066 39.54 -26.04 -4.53
N HIS A 1067 39.59 -27.23 -3.93
CA HIS A 1067 38.53 -27.72 -3.03
C HIS A 1067 38.33 -26.85 -1.77
N ALA A 1068 39.39 -26.23 -1.24
CA ALA A 1068 39.26 -25.34 -0.09
C ALA A 1068 38.54 -24.05 -0.49
N ARG A 1069 38.74 -23.54 -1.71
CA ARG A 1069 38.01 -22.38 -2.25
C ARG A 1069 36.55 -22.72 -2.53
N GLU A 1070 36.29 -23.87 -3.14
CA GLU A 1070 34.93 -24.38 -3.40
C GLU A 1070 34.13 -24.52 -2.09
N GLU A 1071 34.70 -25.15 -1.05
CA GLU A 1071 34.05 -25.29 0.25
C GLU A 1071 33.85 -23.94 0.97
N CYS A 1072 34.82 -23.01 0.84
CA CYS A 1072 34.71 -21.65 1.35
C CYS A 1072 33.54 -20.91 0.70
N VAL A 1073 33.44 -20.90 -0.63
CA VAL A 1073 32.37 -20.18 -1.34
C VAL A 1073 31.01 -20.85 -1.12
N SER A 1074 30.93 -22.18 -1.09
CA SER A 1074 29.72 -22.91 -0.68
C SER A 1074 29.24 -22.50 0.71
N SER A 1075 30.16 -22.34 1.67
CA SER A 1075 29.84 -21.84 3.02
C SER A 1075 29.34 -20.39 3.02
N ILE A 1076 29.85 -19.54 2.13
CA ILE A 1076 29.41 -18.14 1.98
C ILE A 1076 28.02 -18.07 1.35
N PHE A 1077 27.74 -18.85 0.30
CA PHE A 1077 26.40 -18.94 -0.28
C PHE A 1077 25.38 -19.51 0.71
N GLY A 1078 25.75 -20.51 1.52
CA GLY A 1078 24.90 -21.00 2.61
C GLY A 1078 24.58 -19.94 3.67
N LEU A 1079 25.51 -19.03 3.95
CA LEU A 1079 25.24 -17.86 4.81
C LEU A 1079 24.34 -16.83 4.11
N ALA A 1080 24.60 -16.52 2.83
CA ALA A 1080 23.77 -15.60 2.06
C ALA A 1080 22.30 -16.07 1.99
N MET A 1081 22.06 -17.38 1.85
CA MET A 1081 20.70 -17.94 1.91
C MET A 1081 19.99 -17.69 3.26
N ARG A 1082 20.72 -17.65 4.38
CA ARG A 1082 20.18 -17.26 5.70
C ARG A 1082 19.90 -15.77 5.82
N CYS A 1083 20.66 -14.93 5.11
CA CYS A 1083 20.38 -13.49 4.99
C CYS A 1083 19.15 -13.23 4.11
N LEU A 1084 18.90 -14.09 3.11
CA LEU A 1084 17.83 -13.97 2.13
C LEU A 1084 16.55 -14.75 2.50
N ALA A 1085 16.34 -15.06 3.78
CA ALA A 1085 15.11 -15.71 4.25
C ALA A 1085 13.88 -14.85 3.91
N VAL A 1086 12.75 -15.50 3.58
CA VAL A 1086 11.56 -14.82 3.04
C VAL A 1086 10.95 -13.91 4.11
N MET A 1087 10.71 -14.43 5.31
CA MET A 1087 10.18 -13.64 6.42
C MET A 1087 11.31 -12.84 7.09
N PRO A 1088 11.11 -11.54 7.41
CA PRO A 1088 12.14 -10.71 8.04
C PRO A 1088 12.68 -11.28 9.36
N ASP A 1089 11.78 -11.82 10.19
CA ASP A 1089 12.09 -12.39 11.51
C ASP A 1089 12.89 -13.72 11.46
N GLU A 1090 12.97 -14.35 10.28
CA GLU A 1090 13.75 -15.59 10.06
C GLU A 1090 15.19 -15.30 9.57
N ARG A 1091 15.51 -14.05 9.23
CA ARG A 1091 16.83 -13.66 8.73
C ARG A 1091 17.85 -13.61 9.86
N ILE A 1092 19.07 -14.05 9.57
CA ILE A 1092 20.21 -13.97 10.50
C ILE A 1092 20.60 -12.51 10.79
N ASN A 1093 20.84 -12.15 12.05
CA ASN A 1093 21.29 -10.79 12.40
C ASN A 1093 22.76 -10.54 12.01
N MET A 1094 23.16 -9.28 11.84
CA MET A 1094 24.50 -8.94 11.34
C MET A 1094 25.66 -9.33 12.27
N MET A 1095 25.42 -9.43 13.58
CA MET A 1095 26.41 -9.91 14.56
C MET A 1095 26.74 -11.40 14.34
N GLU A 1096 25.73 -12.24 14.14
CA GLU A 1096 25.91 -13.63 13.76
C GLU A 1096 26.53 -13.80 12.36
N THR A 1097 26.16 -12.92 11.41
CA THR A 1097 26.71 -12.91 10.04
C THR A 1097 28.21 -12.62 10.04
N ALA A 1098 28.64 -11.53 10.70
CA ALA A 1098 30.05 -11.16 10.83
C ALA A 1098 30.85 -12.27 11.53
N ALA A 1099 30.34 -12.80 12.66
CA ALA A 1099 30.96 -13.92 13.37
C ALA A 1099 31.02 -15.22 12.55
N THR A 1100 30.11 -15.41 11.59
CA THR A 1100 30.11 -16.59 10.71
C THR A 1100 31.13 -16.44 9.58
N LEU A 1101 31.23 -15.26 8.96
CA LEU A 1101 32.26 -14.98 7.94
C LEU A 1101 33.67 -15.05 8.51
N GLN A 1102 33.90 -14.56 9.73
CA GLN A 1102 35.19 -14.71 10.42
C GLN A 1102 35.55 -16.18 10.66
N ARG A 1103 34.57 -17.04 11.01
CA ARG A 1103 34.76 -18.49 11.13
C ARG A 1103 35.07 -19.15 9.78
N ILE A 1104 34.39 -18.76 8.71
CA ILE A 1104 34.66 -19.23 7.35
C ILE A 1104 36.09 -18.85 6.94
N LYS A 1105 36.52 -17.59 7.15
CA LYS A 1105 37.88 -17.13 6.86
C LYS A 1105 38.92 -17.88 7.68
N ALA A 1106 38.70 -18.07 8.99
CA ALA A 1106 39.63 -18.81 9.85
C ALA A 1106 39.81 -20.27 9.39
N LYS A 1107 38.71 -20.93 9.00
CA LYS A 1107 38.75 -22.28 8.42
C LYS A 1107 39.51 -22.29 7.08
N PHE A 1108 39.17 -21.41 6.15
CA PHE A 1108 39.83 -21.33 4.84
C PHE A 1108 41.34 -21.08 4.95
N VAL A 1109 41.77 -20.20 5.86
CA VAL A 1109 43.19 -19.97 6.15
C VAL A 1109 43.85 -21.21 6.77
N ALA A 1110 43.16 -21.95 7.65
CA ALA A 1110 43.67 -23.20 8.21
C ALA A 1110 43.81 -24.31 7.16
N ASP A 1111 42.84 -24.46 6.26
CA ASP A 1111 42.85 -25.49 5.21
C ASP A 1111 43.89 -25.22 4.11
N THR A 1112 44.25 -23.95 3.89
CA THR A 1112 45.34 -23.53 2.99
C THR A 1112 46.72 -23.63 3.66
N THR A 1113 46.88 -23.24 4.92
CA THR A 1113 48.18 -23.32 5.64
C THR A 1113 48.54 -24.72 6.15
N SER A 1114 47.57 -25.53 6.58
CA SER A 1114 47.83 -26.89 7.08
C SER A 1114 48.44 -27.81 6.03
N ARG A 1115 48.03 -27.69 4.75
CA ARG A 1115 48.66 -28.40 3.63
C ARG A 1115 50.09 -27.93 3.35
N HIS A 1116 50.40 -26.66 3.61
CA HIS A 1116 51.76 -26.13 3.45
C HIS A 1116 52.71 -26.65 4.54
N GLN A 1117 52.26 -26.75 5.79
CA GLN A 1117 53.01 -27.43 6.86
C GLN A 1117 53.14 -28.94 6.62
N TYR A 1118 52.11 -29.60 6.08
CA TYR A 1118 52.19 -31.02 5.73
C TYR A 1118 53.23 -31.25 4.61
N ALA A 1119 53.24 -30.42 3.57
CA ALA A 1119 54.25 -30.47 2.49
C ALA A 1119 55.68 -30.26 3.01
N LEU A 1120 55.90 -29.25 3.86
CA LEU A 1120 57.21 -29.02 4.49
C LEU A 1120 57.63 -30.17 5.42
N SER A 1121 56.69 -30.80 6.13
CA SER A 1121 56.98 -31.97 6.98
C SER A 1121 57.41 -33.21 6.16
N VAL A 1122 56.86 -33.38 4.95
CA VAL A 1122 57.24 -34.44 4.01
C VAL A 1122 58.62 -34.18 3.40
N ILE A 1123 58.93 -32.92 3.05
CA ILE A 1123 60.26 -32.53 2.57
C ILE A 1123 61.34 -32.67 3.66
N SER A 1124 60.99 -32.49 4.95
CA SER A 1124 61.90 -32.74 6.07
C SER A 1124 62.10 -34.23 6.43
N ARG A 1125 61.45 -35.15 5.70
CA ARG A 1125 61.53 -36.61 5.88
C ARG A 1125 62.00 -37.35 4.62
N GLN A 1126 62.57 -36.61 3.67
CA GLN A 1126 63.45 -37.11 2.60
C GLN A 1126 64.88 -36.59 2.82
#